data_AF-A0A672G3W2-F1
#
_entry.id   AF-A0A672G3W2-F1
#
_cell.length_a   1.000
_cell.length_b   1.000
_cell.length_c   1.000
_cell.angle_alpha   90.00
_cell.angle_beta   90.00
_cell.angle_gamma   90.00
#
_symmetry.space_group_name_H-M   'P 1'
#
loop_
_entity.id
_entity.type
_entity.pdbx_description
1 polymer ?
#
loop_
_entity_poly.entity_id
_entity_poly.type
_entity_poly.pdbx_seq_one_letter_code
_entity_poly.pdbx_strand_id
1 'polypeptide(L)'
;RYHSRIVSGRSRTGSPEVPTANMPLQSTLSGKGSGPLQAESTQWDGKSFDELRRECLQNGVLFEDPDFPAADASLFYSQSTPVNIEWKRPKEFCENPKFIVGDADRTDICQGQLGDCWLLAAIASLTLKKDAMNRVIPRDQDFDHRYAGIFHFRFWQHNKWLDVVVDDRLPTVRNNLIMLHSASNNEFWSALLEKAYAKMHGSYESLKGGSTMEAMEDFTGGVGEMYETKKAPDNLFATMKKALDRGSMMGCSIDVKASSSKKHPLKLNILIIVRIFNFPVLKTATGLVKGHAYSITGLEEVTYRGRKVKLIRIRNPWGQVEWNGPWSDKSSEWDYVDRADKSRILNNSEDGEFWMEFEDFKRNYDKVEICNMTPDALTDNTKRHWEVEVLEGSWIRGSTAGGCRNYIDTFWTNPQFKMRLKDADDEDDVCSVVVAVMQKDRRKLRIEGKDLQTIGFAMYKVRGEPNGDDYLSKDFFRYNGSIARSKTYINLREVSERFTLPPGDYVLVPTTFQPHKEADFIVRVFSEKKATAFCFLQPPPPSSPEEETDEEKGLRRLFDQLAGDVRIRSDLIHVLHVVCSVTVFKPFSPGKEIKFEGLSLHTCHSIINLMDVDNTGMLEFQEFKVFWEKMKKWIMLFLSFDTDRSGKMSSYELRIALKAAGMHLNNDLLQLIGLRFADGKYDIDFDDYLTCIVRLENMFSTLKRRR
;
A
#
# COMPACT_ATOMS: atom_id res chain seq x y z
N ARG A 1 43.17 71.11 -20.02
CA ARG A 1 42.79 72.42 -19.44
C ARG A 1 41.51 72.20 -18.62
N TYR A 2 41.50 72.59 -17.33
CA TYR A 2 40.36 72.84 -16.41
C TYR A 2 39.10 71.93 -16.49
N HIS A 3 38.84 71.06 -15.50
CA HIS A 3 38.02 71.29 -14.26
C HIS A 3 36.50 71.32 -14.54
N SER A 4 35.61 70.72 -13.73
CA SER A 4 35.63 70.48 -12.27
C SER A 4 35.08 69.09 -11.84
N ARG A 5 34.81 68.88 -10.53
CA ARG A 5 34.75 67.58 -9.81
C ARG A 5 33.52 67.52 -8.86
N ILE A 6 33.18 66.32 -8.35
CA ILE A 6 32.46 66.03 -7.06
C ILE A 6 30.92 66.28 -7.09
N VAL A 7 29.99 65.49 -6.54
CA VAL A 7 29.92 64.17 -5.83
C VAL A 7 28.45 63.66 -5.97
N SER A 8 28.01 62.42 -5.73
CA SER A 8 28.38 61.34 -4.79
C SER A 8 28.32 59.93 -5.44
N GLY A 9 28.01 58.87 -4.67
CA GLY A 9 27.63 57.55 -5.19
C GLY A 9 26.95 56.63 -4.17
N ARG A 10 26.30 55.57 -4.66
CA ARG A 10 26.07 54.30 -3.95
C ARG A 10 25.78 53.19 -4.97
N SER A 11 26.42 52.04 -4.80
CA SER A 11 26.40 50.91 -5.73
C SER A 11 25.60 49.72 -5.19
N ARG A 12 24.88 49.01 -6.08
CA ARG A 12 24.55 47.59 -5.95
C ARG A 12 24.52 46.93 -7.32
N THR A 13 25.33 45.89 -7.48
CA THR A 13 25.31 44.84 -8.50
C THR A 13 25.42 43.51 -7.72
N GLY A 14 24.81 42.40 -8.08
CA GLY A 14 24.15 42.03 -9.35
C GLY A 14 24.75 40.71 -9.82
N SER A 15 24.14 39.58 -9.45
CA SER A 15 24.61 38.22 -9.76
C SER A 15 23.41 37.27 -9.95
N PRO A 16 23.53 36.19 -10.75
CA PRO A 16 22.40 35.61 -11.48
C PRO A 16 21.66 34.49 -10.74
N GLU A 17 20.37 34.33 -11.08
CA GLU A 17 19.50 33.28 -10.56
C GLU A 17 19.63 31.96 -11.34
N VAL A 18 19.51 30.84 -10.62
CA VAL A 18 19.47 29.47 -11.15
C VAL A 18 18.03 28.93 -11.01
N PRO A 19 17.47 28.18 -11.98
CA PRO A 19 16.07 27.76 -11.91
C PRO A 19 15.86 26.69 -10.84
N THR A 20 15.04 26.98 -9.83
CA THR A 20 14.63 26.00 -8.81
C THR A 20 13.50 25.11 -9.32
N ALA A 21 13.73 23.80 -9.29
CA ALA A 21 12.72 22.80 -9.65
C ALA A 21 11.71 22.60 -8.51
N ASN A 22 10.60 23.33 -8.55
CA ASN A 22 9.45 23.09 -7.68
C ASN A 22 8.52 22.05 -8.33
N MET A 23 8.46 20.82 -7.79
CA MET A 23 7.38 19.87 -8.09
C MET A 23 6.27 19.97 -7.03
N PRO A 24 5.04 20.36 -7.40
CA PRO A 24 3.88 20.26 -6.51
C PRO A 24 3.26 18.86 -6.60
N LEU A 25 3.21 18.13 -5.49
CA LEU A 25 2.34 16.96 -5.34
C LEU A 25 0.88 17.46 -5.26
N GLN A 26 0.12 17.31 -6.35
CA GLN A 26 -1.30 17.67 -6.40
C GLN A 26 -2.21 16.48 -6.15
N SER A 27 -3.30 16.70 -5.41
CA SER A 27 -4.30 15.70 -5.05
C SER A 27 -5.14 15.27 -6.26
N THR A 28 -5.59 14.02 -6.24
CA THR A 28 -6.24 13.35 -7.38
C THR A 28 -7.76 13.54 -7.44
N LEU A 29 -8.34 14.36 -6.55
CA LEU A 29 -9.79 14.41 -6.28
C LEU A 29 -10.41 15.82 -6.28
N SER A 30 -9.64 16.88 -6.55
CA SER A 30 -10.22 18.21 -6.80
C SER A 30 -10.59 18.35 -8.28
N GLY A 31 -11.89 18.41 -8.57
CA GLY A 31 -12.45 18.45 -9.94
C GLY A 31 -12.22 19.73 -10.74
N LYS A 32 -11.06 20.40 -10.61
CA LYS A 32 -10.67 21.58 -11.39
C LYS A 32 -9.15 21.60 -11.67
N GLY A 33 -8.78 21.23 -12.89
CA GLY A 33 -7.59 21.80 -13.55
C GLY A 33 -6.33 20.95 -13.65
N SER A 34 -6.34 19.65 -13.31
CA SER A 34 -5.23 18.75 -13.64
C SER A 34 -5.55 17.95 -14.93
N GLY A 35 -4.55 17.80 -15.79
CA GLY A 35 -4.61 16.82 -16.89
C GLY A 35 -4.67 15.38 -16.34
N PRO A 36 -4.99 14.38 -17.18
CA PRO A 36 -5.03 12.99 -16.72
C PRO A 36 -3.67 12.62 -16.11
N LEU A 37 -3.68 12.26 -14.83
CA LEU A 37 -2.50 11.78 -14.11
C LEU A 37 -1.89 10.62 -14.92
N GLN A 38 -0.66 10.84 -15.39
CA GLN A 38 0.03 9.89 -16.25
C GLN A 38 0.29 8.60 -15.47
N ALA A 39 -0.12 7.47 -16.05
CA ALA A 39 0.10 6.17 -15.42
C ALA A 39 1.61 5.81 -15.46
N GLU A 40 2.14 5.31 -14.36
CA GLU A 40 3.53 4.89 -14.23
C GLU A 40 3.71 3.51 -14.88
N SER A 41 4.66 3.35 -15.81
CA SER A 41 4.93 2.04 -16.43
C SER A 41 5.40 1.03 -15.38
N THR A 42 4.90 -0.21 -15.46
CA THR A 42 5.37 -1.32 -14.61
C THR A 42 6.42 -2.20 -15.27
N GLN A 43 7.00 -1.80 -16.41
CA GLN A 43 8.05 -2.56 -17.08
C GLN A 43 9.39 -2.43 -16.36
N TRP A 44 10.13 -3.54 -16.24
CA TRP A 44 11.39 -3.58 -15.50
C TRP A 44 12.46 -2.61 -16.02
N ASP A 45 12.46 -2.34 -17.32
CA ASP A 45 13.36 -1.40 -18.00
C ASP A 45 12.81 0.05 -18.03
N GLY A 46 11.63 0.27 -17.45
CA GLY A 46 10.95 1.55 -17.38
C GLY A 46 10.29 2.03 -18.68
N LYS A 47 10.34 1.27 -19.78
CA LYS A 47 9.78 1.68 -21.06
C LYS A 47 8.25 1.75 -21.03
N SER A 48 7.70 2.65 -21.83
CA SER A 48 6.26 2.75 -22.07
C SER A 48 5.75 1.78 -23.13
N PHE A 49 4.44 1.52 -23.13
CA PHE A 49 3.74 0.77 -24.17
C PHE A 49 4.08 1.26 -25.60
N ASP A 50 4.09 2.59 -25.81
CA ASP A 50 4.36 3.17 -27.13
C ASP A 50 5.80 3.03 -27.60
N GLU A 51 6.77 2.95 -26.67
CA GLU A 51 8.16 2.68 -27.00
C GLU A 51 8.35 1.22 -27.38
N LEU A 52 7.88 0.28 -26.56
CA LEU A 52 7.93 -1.15 -26.84
C LEU A 52 7.20 -1.52 -28.14
N ARG A 53 6.00 -0.97 -28.36
CA ARG A 53 5.24 -1.13 -29.61
C ARG A 53 6.02 -0.62 -30.81
N ARG A 54 6.68 0.54 -30.70
CA ARG A 54 7.48 1.14 -31.79
C ARG A 54 8.72 0.31 -32.10
N GLU A 55 9.44 -0.16 -31.08
CA GLU A 55 10.61 -1.04 -31.24
C GLU A 55 10.23 -2.35 -31.95
N CYS A 56 9.15 -3.00 -31.54
CA CYS A 56 8.67 -4.23 -32.16
C CYS A 56 8.27 -4.03 -33.63
N LEU A 57 7.54 -2.94 -33.94
CA LEU A 57 7.15 -2.58 -35.30
C LEU A 57 8.36 -2.23 -36.19
N GLN A 58 9.39 -1.56 -35.65
CA GLN A 58 10.61 -1.23 -36.38
C GLN A 58 11.46 -2.47 -36.70
N ASN A 59 11.51 -3.43 -35.77
CA ASN A 59 12.27 -4.67 -35.92
C ASN A 59 11.50 -5.78 -36.66
N GLY A 60 10.19 -5.60 -36.94
CA GLY A 60 9.36 -6.60 -37.60
C GLY A 60 9.08 -7.84 -36.74
N VAL A 61 9.14 -7.71 -35.41
CA VAL A 61 8.94 -8.80 -34.45
C VAL A 61 7.66 -8.58 -33.64
N LEU A 62 7.12 -9.66 -33.07
CA LEU A 62 6.05 -9.58 -32.08
C LEU A 62 6.66 -9.47 -30.68
N PHE A 63 6.05 -8.65 -29.83
CA PHE A 63 6.49 -8.47 -28.45
C PHE A 63 6.42 -9.80 -27.69
N GLU A 64 7.46 -10.08 -26.92
CA GLU A 64 7.53 -11.16 -25.97
C GLU A 64 7.84 -10.55 -24.60
N ASP A 65 6.90 -10.70 -23.67
CA ASP A 65 6.94 -10.07 -22.35
C ASP A 65 8.04 -10.70 -21.48
N PRO A 66 9.11 -9.96 -21.12
CA PRO A 66 10.19 -10.48 -20.29
C PRO A 66 9.78 -10.58 -18.81
N ASP A 67 8.81 -9.78 -18.36
CA ASP A 67 8.35 -9.72 -16.98
C ASP A 67 7.29 -10.78 -16.67
N PHE A 68 6.61 -11.28 -17.72
CA PHE A 68 5.57 -12.30 -17.60
C PHE A 68 5.67 -13.32 -18.75
N PRO A 69 6.72 -14.17 -18.74
CA PRO A 69 7.01 -15.09 -19.83
C PRO A 69 5.89 -16.11 -20.03
N ALA A 70 5.78 -16.63 -21.26
CA ALA A 70 4.86 -17.71 -21.62
C ALA A 70 5.32 -19.08 -21.07
N ALA A 71 5.31 -19.23 -19.74
CA ALA A 71 5.88 -20.37 -19.00
C ALA A 71 4.97 -20.81 -17.84
N ASP A 72 5.18 -22.02 -17.32
CA ASP A 72 4.39 -22.60 -16.21
C ASP A 72 4.40 -21.73 -14.95
N ALA A 73 5.52 -21.06 -14.65
CA ALA A 73 5.66 -20.19 -13.47
C ALA A 73 4.66 -19.01 -13.46
N SER A 74 4.27 -18.53 -14.65
CA SER A 74 3.27 -17.47 -14.83
C SER A 74 1.84 -18.00 -14.59
N LEU A 75 1.64 -19.31 -14.66
CA LEU A 75 0.35 -19.99 -14.39
C LEU A 75 0.23 -20.39 -12.92
N PHE A 76 1.19 -21.17 -12.41
CA PHE A 76 1.16 -21.77 -11.08
C PHE A 76 2.53 -21.71 -10.41
N TYR A 77 2.55 -21.37 -9.13
CA TYR A 77 3.76 -21.39 -8.29
C TYR A 77 3.76 -22.54 -7.28
N SER A 78 2.60 -23.13 -6.99
CA SER A 78 2.44 -24.17 -5.96
C SER A 78 2.44 -25.61 -6.51
N GLN A 79 2.28 -25.77 -7.82
CA GLN A 79 2.09 -27.07 -8.48
C GLN A 79 2.55 -27.04 -9.95
N SER A 80 2.92 -28.20 -10.49
CA SER A 80 3.14 -28.36 -11.93
C SER A 80 1.81 -28.33 -12.70
N THR A 81 1.87 -27.94 -13.97
CA THR A 81 0.72 -27.96 -14.88
C THR A 81 0.26 -29.41 -15.14
N PRO A 82 -0.99 -29.79 -14.82
CA PRO A 82 -1.45 -31.18 -14.92
C PRO A 82 -1.96 -31.56 -16.31
N VAL A 83 -1.96 -30.62 -17.26
CA VAL A 83 -2.41 -30.77 -18.64
C VAL A 83 -1.41 -30.03 -19.52
N ASN A 84 -1.20 -30.49 -20.76
CA ASN A 84 -0.40 -29.77 -21.75
C ASN A 84 -1.10 -28.45 -22.12
N ILE A 85 -0.64 -27.34 -21.53
CA ILE A 85 -1.14 -25.98 -21.79
C ILE A 85 -0.21 -25.33 -22.81
N GLU A 86 -0.79 -24.82 -23.89
CA GLU A 86 -0.07 -24.16 -24.98
C GLU A 86 -0.36 -22.66 -24.95
N TRP A 87 0.68 -21.83 -24.84
CA TRP A 87 0.56 -20.38 -24.94
C TRP A 87 0.46 -19.97 -26.41
N LYS A 88 -0.67 -19.40 -26.82
CA LYS A 88 -0.96 -19.01 -28.21
C LYS A 88 -1.51 -17.60 -28.30
N ARG A 89 -1.11 -16.86 -29.32
CA ARG A 89 -1.69 -15.55 -29.68
C ARG A 89 -3.04 -15.76 -30.38
N PRO A 90 -4.03 -14.86 -30.24
CA PRO A 90 -5.33 -14.98 -30.90
C PRO A 90 -5.27 -15.26 -32.40
N LYS A 91 -4.29 -14.69 -33.12
CA LYS A 91 -4.07 -14.91 -34.57
C LYS A 91 -3.63 -16.34 -34.95
N GLU A 92 -3.26 -17.19 -33.99
CA GLU A 92 -2.86 -18.58 -34.23
C GLU A 92 -4.05 -19.57 -34.21
N PHE A 93 -5.20 -19.16 -33.67
CA PHE A 93 -6.38 -20.03 -33.51
C PHE A 93 -7.73 -19.38 -33.81
N CYS A 94 -7.78 -18.07 -34.05
CA CYS A 94 -8.97 -17.33 -34.49
C CYS A 94 -8.66 -16.60 -35.81
N GLU A 95 -9.55 -16.71 -36.80
CA GLU A 95 -9.32 -16.15 -38.15
C GLU A 95 -9.37 -14.61 -38.21
N ASN A 96 -10.20 -14.00 -37.35
CA ASN A 96 -10.44 -12.55 -37.32
C ASN A 96 -10.54 -12.04 -35.87
N PRO A 97 -9.45 -12.10 -35.09
CA PRO A 97 -9.46 -11.67 -33.70
C PRO A 97 -9.66 -10.15 -33.64
N LYS A 98 -10.52 -9.73 -32.71
CA LYS A 98 -10.79 -8.33 -32.37
C LYS A 98 -10.49 -8.09 -30.91
N PHE A 99 -10.09 -6.86 -30.61
CA PHE A 99 -9.87 -6.47 -29.22
C PHE A 99 -11.22 -6.37 -28.52
N ILE A 100 -12.12 -5.54 -29.06
CA ILE A 100 -13.52 -5.38 -28.62
C ILE A 100 -14.43 -5.50 -29.86
N VAL A 101 -15.58 -6.17 -29.74
CA VAL A 101 -16.58 -6.35 -30.80
C VAL A 101 -17.83 -5.50 -30.50
N GLY A 102 -17.85 -4.27 -31.01
CA GLY A 102 -18.95 -3.33 -30.78
C GLY A 102 -18.69 -2.43 -29.56
N ASP A 103 -19.55 -2.51 -28.54
CA ASP A 103 -19.28 -2.02 -27.19
C ASP A 103 -18.96 -3.23 -26.32
N ALA A 104 -17.96 -3.14 -25.46
CA ALA A 104 -17.64 -4.21 -24.53
C ALA A 104 -18.72 -4.32 -23.43
N ASP A 105 -19.28 -5.51 -23.26
CA ASP A 105 -20.41 -5.79 -22.38
C ASP A 105 -20.06 -6.89 -21.37
N ARG A 106 -20.88 -7.04 -20.33
CA ARG A 106 -20.76 -8.10 -19.32
C ARG A 106 -20.81 -9.50 -19.94
N THR A 107 -21.43 -9.69 -21.10
CA THR A 107 -21.43 -10.96 -21.87
C THR A 107 -20.04 -11.43 -22.27
N ASP A 108 -19.07 -10.53 -22.32
CA ASP A 108 -17.70 -10.80 -22.72
C ASP A 108 -16.87 -11.40 -21.57
N ILE A 109 -17.55 -11.66 -20.44
CA ILE A 109 -17.02 -12.16 -19.18
C ILE A 109 -17.65 -13.50 -18.85
N CYS A 110 -16.98 -14.57 -19.29
CA CYS A 110 -17.25 -15.97 -18.96
C CYS A 110 -16.05 -16.59 -18.24
N GLN A 111 -16.28 -17.12 -17.02
CA GLN A 111 -15.21 -17.71 -16.21
C GLN A 111 -14.67 -19.02 -16.80
N GLY A 112 -13.35 -19.11 -16.90
CA GLY A 112 -12.63 -20.36 -17.16
C GLY A 112 -12.48 -21.26 -15.92
N GLN A 113 -11.36 -21.96 -15.83
CA GLN A 113 -11.09 -22.96 -14.79
C GLN A 113 -10.48 -22.37 -13.51
N LEU A 114 -10.11 -21.09 -13.54
CA LEU A 114 -9.46 -20.40 -12.42
C LEU A 114 -10.45 -20.06 -11.30
N GLY A 115 -9.94 -19.88 -10.08
CA GLY A 115 -10.71 -19.69 -8.85
C GLY A 115 -10.97 -18.22 -8.50
N ASP A 116 -11.18 -17.36 -9.49
CA ASP A 116 -11.02 -15.90 -9.43
C ASP A 116 -12.30 -15.11 -9.77
N CYS A 117 -13.46 -15.75 -9.71
CA CYS A 117 -14.81 -15.16 -9.87
C CYS A 117 -15.02 -13.72 -9.32
N TRP A 118 -14.33 -13.35 -8.25
CA TRP A 118 -14.33 -12.02 -7.65
C TRP A 118 -13.79 -10.93 -8.60
N LEU A 119 -12.75 -11.25 -9.38
CA LEU A 119 -12.21 -10.37 -10.41
C LEU A 119 -13.24 -10.21 -11.53
N LEU A 120 -13.80 -11.32 -12.01
CA LEU A 120 -14.75 -11.32 -13.12
C LEU A 120 -16.06 -10.60 -12.77
N ALA A 121 -16.56 -10.73 -11.54
CA ALA A 121 -17.70 -9.95 -11.07
C ALA A 121 -17.38 -8.44 -10.99
N ALA A 122 -16.14 -8.06 -10.68
CA ALA A 122 -15.71 -6.66 -10.79
C ALA A 122 -15.62 -6.20 -12.26
N ILE A 123 -15.10 -7.02 -13.19
CA ILE A 123 -15.01 -6.67 -14.62
C ILE A 123 -16.43 -6.55 -15.23
N ALA A 124 -17.34 -7.46 -14.91
CA ALA A 124 -18.74 -7.38 -15.33
C ALA A 124 -19.49 -6.16 -14.71
N SER A 125 -19.02 -5.65 -13.57
CA SER A 125 -19.49 -4.36 -13.03
C SER A 125 -18.83 -3.15 -13.73
N LEU A 126 -17.63 -3.32 -14.31
CA LEU A 126 -16.86 -2.26 -14.96
C LEU A 126 -17.43 -1.89 -16.34
N THR A 127 -17.95 -2.87 -17.09
CA THR A 127 -18.59 -2.63 -18.40
C THR A 127 -19.80 -1.71 -18.31
N LEU A 128 -20.49 -1.68 -17.15
CA LEU A 128 -21.58 -0.74 -16.86
C LEU A 128 -21.11 0.71 -16.67
N LYS A 129 -19.79 0.97 -16.58
CA LYS A 129 -19.19 2.26 -16.22
C LYS A 129 -18.19 2.70 -17.29
N LYS A 130 -18.70 3.18 -18.44
CA LYS A 130 -17.89 3.52 -19.64
C LYS A 130 -16.65 4.39 -19.35
N ASP A 131 -16.72 5.37 -18.45
CA ASP A 131 -15.57 6.24 -18.13
C ASP A 131 -14.46 5.51 -17.35
N ALA A 132 -14.84 4.72 -16.34
CA ALA A 132 -13.89 3.89 -15.59
C ALA A 132 -13.29 2.80 -16.52
N MET A 133 -14.13 2.20 -17.36
CA MET A 133 -13.69 1.23 -18.36
C MET A 133 -12.67 1.82 -19.33
N ASN A 134 -12.94 3.00 -19.91
CA ASN A 134 -12.02 3.69 -20.82
C ASN A 134 -10.69 4.10 -20.13
N ARG A 135 -10.69 4.22 -18.80
CA ARG A 135 -9.47 4.47 -18.02
C ARG A 135 -8.63 3.21 -17.87
N VAL A 136 -9.26 2.07 -17.55
CA VAL A 136 -8.60 0.77 -17.34
C VAL A 136 -8.18 0.12 -18.66
N ILE A 137 -8.97 0.30 -19.72
CA ILE A 137 -8.79 -0.31 -21.04
C ILE A 137 -8.67 0.81 -22.08
N PRO A 138 -7.43 1.26 -22.40
CA PRO A 138 -7.17 2.23 -23.45
C PRO A 138 -7.66 1.74 -24.82
N ARG A 139 -8.31 2.63 -25.59
CA ARG A 139 -8.93 2.32 -26.89
C ARG A 139 -7.97 2.39 -28.09
N ASP A 140 -6.68 2.67 -27.90
CA ASP A 140 -5.68 2.80 -28.97
C ASP A 140 -4.99 1.46 -29.34
N GLN A 141 -5.70 0.36 -29.11
CA GLN A 141 -5.23 -1.01 -29.19
C GLN A 141 -6.16 -1.85 -30.09
N ASP A 142 -5.58 -2.65 -30.98
CA ASP A 142 -6.32 -3.48 -31.93
C ASP A 142 -5.41 -4.59 -32.51
N PHE A 143 -6.02 -5.61 -33.11
CA PHE A 143 -5.30 -6.67 -33.84
C PHE A 143 -5.02 -6.31 -35.31
N ASP A 144 -5.73 -5.35 -35.92
CA ASP A 144 -5.50 -4.98 -37.31
C ASP A 144 -4.44 -3.87 -37.43
N HIS A 145 -4.62 -2.76 -36.71
CA HIS A 145 -3.83 -1.53 -36.92
C HIS A 145 -2.63 -1.41 -35.95
N ARG A 146 -1.42 -1.26 -36.51
CA ARG A 146 -0.15 -1.17 -35.74
C ARG A 146 0.08 -2.35 -34.76
N TYR A 147 -0.45 -3.52 -35.12
CA TYR A 147 -0.30 -4.73 -34.32
C TYR A 147 1.16 -5.18 -34.23
N ALA A 148 1.61 -5.41 -32.98
CA ALA A 148 2.92 -5.97 -32.68
C ALA A 148 2.85 -7.02 -31.55
N GLY A 149 1.69 -7.66 -31.35
CA GLY A 149 1.50 -8.67 -30.30
C GLY A 149 1.63 -8.11 -28.87
N ILE A 150 1.32 -6.83 -28.67
CA ILE A 150 1.49 -6.06 -27.44
C ILE A 150 0.22 -5.27 -27.11
N PHE A 151 -0.17 -5.29 -25.84
CA PHE A 151 -1.34 -4.59 -25.28
C PHE A 151 -0.97 -3.99 -23.91
N HIS A 152 -1.79 -3.08 -23.38
CA HIS A 152 -1.62 -2.50 -22.05
C HIS A 152 -2.96 -2.17 -21.37
N PHE A 153 -2.94 -2.18 -20.04
CA PHE A 153 -4.09 -1.94 -19.17
C PHE A 153 -3.66 -1.11 -17.96
N ARG A 154 -4.60 -0.34 -17.40
CA ARG A 154 -4.30 0.57 -16.29
C ARG A 154 -5.02 0.16 -15.03
N PHE A 155 -4.26 -0.05 -13.97
CA PHE A 155 -4.80 -0.40 -12.66
C PHE A 155 -4.39 0.65 -11.63
N TRP A 156 -5.29 0.95 -10.71
CA TRP A 156 -4.96 1.70 -9.51
C TRP A 156 -4.29 0.76 -8.51
N GLN A 157 -3.12 1.15 -8.00
CA GLN A 157 -2.43 0.49 -6.90
C GLN A 157 -1.81 1.56 -6.01
N HIS A 158 -1.94 1.42 -4.69
CA HIS A 158 -1.20 2.23 -3.72
C HIS A 158 -1.28 3.76 -3.96
N ASN A 159 -2.49 4.26 -4.26
CA ASN A 159 -2.76 5.66 -4.61
C ASN A 159 -2.11 6.18 -5.91
N LYS A 160 -1.70 5.29 -6.81
CA LYS A 160 -1.16 5.60 -8.13
C LYS A 160 -1.88 4.82 -9.22
N TRP A 161 -1.78 5.30 -10.46
CA TRP A 161 -2.18 4.54 -11.64
C TRP A 161 -0.94 3.92 -12.27
N LEU A 162 -1.01 2.61 -12.52
CA LEU A 162 0.04 1.81 -13.12
C LEU A 162 -0.37 1.37 -14.52
N ASP A 163 0.53 1.51 -15.50
CA ASP A 163 0.34 1.07 -16.88
C ASP A 163 1.04 -0.29 -17.06
N VAL A 164 0.24 -1.37 -17.10
CA VAL A 164 0.71 -2.75 -17.19
C VAL A 164 0.65 -3.21 -18.64
N VAL A 165 1.82 -3.34 -19.26
CA VAL A 165 2.01 -3.90 -20.60
C VAL A 165 1.98 -5.43 -20.54
N VAL A 166 1.40 -6.09 -21.54
CA VAL A 166 1.44 -7.55 -21.76
C VAL A 166 1.59 -7.89 -23.24
N ASP A 167 2.22 -9.04 -23.55
CA ASP A 167 2.04 -9.65 -24.87
C ASP A 167 0.69 -10.38 -24.99
N ASP A 168 0.27 -10.70 -26.21
CA ASP A 168 -1.02 -11.37 -26.48
C ASP A 168 -1.02 -12.90 -26.44
N ARG A 169 0.06 -13.56 -25.96
CA ARG A 169 0.06 -15.01 -25.76
C ARG A 169 -0.86 -15.38 -24.59
N LEU A 170 -1.88 -16.19 -24.84
CA LEU A 170 -2.85 -16.64 -23.84
C LEU A 170 -2.75 -18.15 -23.61
N PRO A 171 -3.01 -18.66 -22.39
CA PRO A 171 -2.97 -20.10 -22.11
C PRO A 171 -4.18 -20.81 -22.73
N THR A 172 -3.91 -21.82 -23.55
CA THR A 172 -4.93 -22.62 -24.24
C THR A 172 -4.77 -24.12 -23.99
N VAL A 173 -5.87 -24.86 -24.13
CA VAL A 173 -5.87 -26.32 -24.25
C VAL A 173 -6.70 -26.67 -25.49
N ARG A 174 -6.07 -27.36 -26.47
CA ARG A 174 -6.71 -27.70 -27.76
C ARG A 174 -7.34 -26.48 -28.44
N ASN A 175 -6.60 -25.37 -28.53
CA ASN A 175 -7.05 -24.09 -29.10
C ASN A 175 -8.24 -23.40 -28.39
N ASN A 176 -8.64 -23.86 -27.20
CA ASN A 176 -9.65 -23.18 -26.38
C ASN A 176 -8.96 -22.45 -25.21
N LEU A 177 -9.38 -21.22 -24.91
CA LEU A 177 -8.95 -20.50 -23.70
C LEU A 177 -9.42 -21.25 -22.45
N ILE A 178 -8.54 -21.35 -21.45
CA ILE A 178 -8.86 -22.03 -20.17
C ILE A 178 -9.10 -21.08 -18.99
N MET A 179 -8.87 -19.78 -19.20
CA MET A 179 -9.10 -18.71 -18.21
C MET A 179 -10.29 -17.84 -18.67
N LEU A 180 -10.33 -16.54 -18.33
CA LEU A 180 -11.38 -15.63 -18.80
C LEU A 180 -11.44 -15.56 -20.33
N HIS A 181 -12.65 -15.58 -20.87
CA HIS A 181 -12.95 -15.44 -22.29
C HIS A 181 -14.32 -14.75 -22.50
N SER A 182 -14.52 -14.21 -23.71
CA SER A 182 -15.83 -13.71 -24.17
C SER A 182 -16.70 -14.88 -24.65
N ALA A 183 -18.03 -14.72 -24.56
CA ALA A 183 -18.98 -15.59 -25.27
C ALA A 183 -18.80 -15.49 -26.80
N SER A 184 -18.21 -14.38 -27.29
CA SER A 184 -17.80 -14.20 -28.68
C SER A 184 -16.41 -14.80 -28.92
N ASN A 185 -16.32 -15.86 -29.72
CA ASN A 185 -15.07 -16.59 -30.02
C ASN A 185 -13.95 -15.77 -30.70
N ASN A 186 -14.22 -14.51 -31.08
CA ASN A 186 -13.29 -13.63 -31.76
C ASN A 186 -12.95 -12.35 -30.97
N GLU A 187 -13.27 -12.29 -29.68
CA GLU A 187 -13.04 -11.13 -28.82
C GLU A 187 -12.11 -11.46 -27.65
N PHE A 188 -11.12 -10.59 -27.39
CA PHE A 188 -9.99 -10.93 -26.52
C PHE A 188 -9.62 -9.90 -25.44
N TRP A 189 -10.29 -8.73 -25.36
CA TRP A 189 -9.97 -7.71 -24.35
C TRP A 189 -10.03 -8.23 -22.91
N SER A 190 -11.03 -9.07 -22.60
CA SER A 190 -11.25 -9.58 -21.24
C SER A 190 -10.17 -10.57 -20.82
N ALA A 191 -9.80 -11.51 -21.69
CA ALA A 191 -8.70 -12.44 -21.49
C ALA A 191 -7.35 -11.73 -21.29
N LEU A 192 -7.09 -10.66 -22.05
CA LEU A 192 -5.87 -9.86 -21.95
C LEU A 192 -5.85 -8.99 -20.67
N LEU A 193 -7.01 -8.48 -20.23
CA LEU A 193 -7.16 -7.75 -18.97
C LEU A 193 -6.85 -8.65 -17.76
N GLU A 194 -7.39 -9.88 -17.74
CA GLU A 194 -7.09 -10.90 -16.73
C GLU A 194 -5.60 -11.24 -16.74
N LYS A 195 -4.97 -11.40 -17.92
CA LYS A 195 -3.52 -11.61 -18.03
C LYS A 195 -2.71 -10.46 -17.42
N ALA A 196 -3.05 -9.21 -17.72
CA ALA A 196 -2.37 -8.04 -17.16
C ALA A 196 -2.53 -7.94 -15.63
N TYR A 197 -3.71 -8.30 -15.12
CA TYR A 197 -3.96 -8.37 -13.68
C TYR A 197 -3.21 -9.54 -13.02
N ALA A 198 -3.10 -10.70 -13.68
CA ALA A 198 -2.29 -11.84 -13.26
C ALA A 198 -0.80 -11.48 -13.19
N LYS A 199 -0.27 -10.78 -14.22
CA LYS A 199 1.08 -10.21 -14.25
C LYS A 199 1.32 -9.28 -13.07
N MET A 200 0.40 -8.33 -12.84
CA MET A 200 0.51 -7.40 -11.71
C MET A 200 0.61 -8.14 -10.37
N HIS A 201 -0.10 -9.26 -10.19
CA HIS A 201 -0.06 -10.08 -8.97
C HIS A 201 0.92 -11.28 -9.02
N GLY A 202 1.78 -11.34 -10.05
CA GLY A 202 2.88 -12.30 -10.22
C GLY A 202 2.55 -13.63 -10.89
N SER A 203 1.28 -14.08 -10.87
CA SER A 203 0.83 -15.30 -11.58
C SER A 203 -0.70 -15.36 -11.68
N TYR A 204 -1.24 -16.19 -12.57
CA TYR A 204 -2.66 -16.53 -12.57
C TYR A 204 -3.09 -17.19 -11.25
N GLU A 205 -2.26 -18.06 -10.66
CA GLU A 205 -2.57 -18.69 -9.37
C GLU A 205 -2.73 -17.69 -8.22
N SER A 206 -2.01 -16.56 -8.23
CA SER A 206 -2.16 -15.48 -7.25
C SER A 206 -3.58 -14.89 -7.19
N LEU A 207 -4.35 -15.01 -8.29
CA LEU A 207 -5.72 -14.53 -8.41
C LEU A 207 -6.75 -15.47 -7.75
N LYS A 208 -6.39 -16.71 -7.38
CA LYS A 208 -7.30 -17.64 -6.71
C LYS A 208 -7.78 -17.06 -5.37
N GLY A 209 -9.09 -16.82 -5.25
CA GLY A 209 -9.74 -16.33 -4.03
C GLY A 209 -9.45 -14.84 -3.71
N GLY A 210 -10.52 -14.06 -3.57
CA GLY A 210 -10.50 -12.64 -3.24
C GLY A 210 -11.91 -12.09 -2.99
N SER A 211 -11.96 -10.82 -2.60
CA SER A 211 -13.19 -10.01 -2.52
C SER A 211 -13.34 -9.19 -3.79
N THR A 212 -14.57 -9.08 -4.31
CA THR A 212 -14.92 -8.27 -5.50
C THR A 212 -14.44 -6.83 -5.34
N MET A 213 -14.56 -6.33 -4.11
CA MET A 213 -14.13 -5.00 -3.68
C MET A 213 -12.66 -4.70 -4.01
N GLU A 214 -11.76 -5.69 -3.92
CA GLU A 214 -10.34 -5.52 -4.26
C GLU A 214 -10.15 -5.14 -5.73
N ALA A 215 -10.84 -5.83 -6.65
CA ALA A 215 -10.73 -5.54 -8.07
C ALA A 215 -11.48 -4.25 -8.44
N MET A 216 -12.61 -3.95 -7.79
CA MET A 216 -13.33 -2.68 -7.99
C MET A 216 -12.47 -1.47 -7.58
N GLU A 217 -11.77 -1.55 -6.44
CA GLU A 217 -10.77 -0.55 -6.03
C GLU A 217 -9.66 -0.41 -7.07
N ASP A 218 -9.14 -1.52 -7.59
CA ASP A 218 -8.05 -1.51 -8.60
C ASP A 218 -8.49 -0.97 -9.96
N PHE A 219 -9.78 -1.00 -10.28
CA PHE A 219 -10.34 -0.42 -11.51
C PHE A 219 -10.75 1.04 -11.38
N THR A 220 -10.77 1.61 -10.18
CA THR A 220 -11.39 2.93 -9.93
C THR A 220 -10.56 3.88 -9.07
N GLY A 221 -9.74 3.37 -8.16
CA GLY A 221 -9.18 4.12 -7.04
C GLY A 221 -10.21 4.49 -5.95
N GLY A 222 -11.43 3.94 -6.04
CA GLY A 222 -12.52 4.20 -5.11
C GLY A 222 -12.30 3.64 -3.70
N VAL A 223 -13.31 3.81 -2.85
CA VAL A 223 -13.32 3.28 -1.48
C VAL A 223 -14.43 2.24 -1.33
N GLY A 224 -14.09 1.08 -0.78
CA GLY A 224 -15.04 0.01 -0.50
C GLY A 224 -15.92 0.29 0.73
N GLU A 225 -17.16 -0.17 0.72
CA GLU A 225 -18.03 -0.33 1.90
C GLU A 225 -18.73 -1.69 1.81
N MET A 226 -18.78 -2.43 2.93
CA MET A 226 -19.39 -3.77 3.01
C MET A 226 -20.61 -3.78 3.95
N TYR A 227 -21.69 -4.42 3.51
CA TYR A 227 -22.90 -4.64 4.30
C TYR A 227 -23.21 -6.14 4.47
N GLU A 228 -23.41 -6.59 5.71
CA GLU A 228 -24.04 -7.90 5.99
C GLU A 228 -25.54 -7.80 5.66
N THR A 229 -26.01 -8.50 4.62
CA THR A 229 -27.42 -8.43 4.14
C THR A 229 -28.45 -8.69 5.24
N LYS A 230 -28.12 -9.60 6.17
CA LYS A 230 -28.99 -10.10 7.26
C LYS A 230 -29.02 -9.17 8.48
N LYS A 231 -28.13 -8.19 8.55
CA LYS A 231 -28.10 -7.11 9.56
C LYS A 231 -28.17 -5.72 8.90
N ALA A 232 -28.47 -5.67 7.61
CA ALA A 232 -28.48 -4.44 6.85
C ALA A 232 -29.64 -3.52 7.30
N PRO A 233 -29.47 -2.19 7.25
CA PRO A 233 -30.53 -1.25 7.58
C PRO A 233 -31.68 -1.34 6.56
N ASP A 234 -32.89 -0.99 6.98
CA ASP A 234 -34.09 -1.09 6.13
C ASP A 234 -34.03 -0.22 4.86
N ASN A 235 -33.21 0.83 4.87
CA ASN A 235 -32.97 1.70 3.72
C ASN A 235 -31.95 1.13 2.70
N LEU A 236 -31.37 -0.05 2.90
CA LEU A 236 -30.31 -0.61 2.05
C LEU A 236 -30.66 -0.58 0.55
N PHE A 237 -31.90 -0.91 0.18
CA PHE A 237 -32.34 -0.85 -1.23
C PHE A 237 -32.18 0.56 -1.83
N ALA A 238 -32.57 1.59 -1.09
CA ALA A 238 -32.43 2.98 -1.53
C ALA A 238 -30.97 3.41 -1.59
N THR A 239 -30.14 2.99 -0.62
CA THR A 239 -28.69 3.22 -0.61
C THR A 239 -28.01 2.57 -1.82
N MET A 240 -28.29 1.31 -2.10
CA MET A 240 -27.76 0.57 -3.26
C MET A 240 -28.22 1.17 -4.59
N LYS A 241 -29.50 1.58 -4.69
CA LYS A 241 -30.00 2.23 -5.92
C LYS A 241 -29.29 3.56 -6.18
N LYS A 242 -29.19 4.42 -5.16
CA LYS A 242 -28.41 5.68 -5.23
C LYS A 242 -26.95 5.41 -5.65
N ALA A 243 -26.31 4.40 -5.07
CA ALA A 243 -24.94 4.01 -5.42
C ALA A 243 -24.82 3.65 -6.92
N LEU A 244 -25.72 2.81 -7.44
CA LEU A 244 -25.71 2.39 -8.83
C LEU A 244 -25.89 3.58 -9.79
N ASP A 245 -26.90 4.40 -9.51
CA ASP A 245 -27.28 5.60 -10.28
C ASP A 245 -26.11 6.62 -10.34
N ARG A 246 -25.27 6.65 -9.32
CA ARG A 246 -24.13 7.58 -9.18
C ARG A 246 -22.77 7.02 -9.63
N GLY A 247 -22.75 5.82 -10.21
CA GLY A 247 -21.52 5.26 -10.77
C GLY A 247 -20.78 4.27 -9.89
N SER A 248 -21.22 3.96 -8.66
CA SER A 248 -20.59 2.93 -7.84
C SER A 248 -20.68 1.55 -8.49
N MET A 249 -19.66 0.73 -8.24
CA MET A 249 -19.63 -0.69 -8.61
C MET A 249 -20.16 -1.51 -7.43
N MET A 250 -20.86 -2.62 -7.70
CA MET A 250 -21.44 -3.44 -6.64
C MET A 250 -21.33 -4.93 -6.91
N GLY A 251 -20.93 -5.67 -5.88
CA GLY A 251 -20.87 -7.12 -5.86
C GLY A 251 -21.63 -7.71 -4.68
N CYS A 252 -21.96 -8.99 -4.76
CA CYS A 252 -22.56 -9.73 -3.66
C CYS A 252 -22.05 -11.17 -3.62
N SER A 253 -22.16 -11.80 -2.45
CA SER A 253 -21.70 -13.17 -2.25
C SER A 253 -22.52 -13.95 -1.22
N ILE A 254 -22.44 -15.28 -1.32
CA ILE A 254 -23.11 -16.24 -0.44
C ILE A 254 -22.02 -17.05 0.29
N ASP A 255 -22.01 -17.02 1.61
CA ASP A 255 -20.96 -17.68 2.40
C ASP A 255 -21.17 -19.20 2.48
N VAL A 256 -20.08 -19.97 2.37
CA VAL A 256 -20.11 -21.43 2.56
C VAL A 256 -20.10 -21.76 4.05
N LYS A 257 -21.28 -21.84 4.67
CA LYS A 257 -21.42 -22.19 6.09
C LYS A 257 -21.03 -23.66 6.31
N ALA A 258 -20.02 -23.91 7.15
CA ALA A 258 -19.41 -25.23 7.40
C ALA A 258 -20.34 -26.29 8.01
N SER A 259 -21.58 -25.94 8.35
CA SER A 259 -22.59 -26.80 8.98
C SER A 259 -22.97 -28.05 8.17
N SER A 260 -22.64 -28.10 6.88
CA SER A 260 -22.88 -29.26 6.00
C SER A 260 -21.74 -30.29 5.99
N SER A 261 -20.62 -30.05 6.68
CA SER A 261 -19.40 -30.88 6.59
C SER A 261 -18.79 -31.20 7.96
N LYS A 262 -19.52 -31.92 8.82
CA LYS A 262 -18.92 -32.54 10.02
C LYS A 262 -17.98 -33.70 9.65
N LYS A 263 -16.72 -33.39 9.29
CA LYS A 263 -15.50 -34.22 9.52
C LYS A 263 -14.23 -33.57 8.91
N HIS A 264 -13.14 -33.63 9.67
CA HIS A 264 -11.74 -33.24 9.35
C HIS A 264 -11.40 -31.75 9.07
N PRO A 265 -10.78 -31.03 10.03
CA PRO A 265 -10.22 -29.69 9.83
C PRO A 265 -8.83 -29.68 9.16
N LEU A 266 -8.49 -30.73 8.38
CA LEU A 266 -7.17 -30.95 7.80
C LEU A 266 -7.27 -31.38 6.31
N LYS A 267 -7.97 -30.61 5.48
CA LYS A 267 -7.94 -30.78 4.00
C LYS A 267 -8.26 -29.52 3.17
N LEU A 268 -8.16 -28.30 3.72
CA LEU A 268 -8.43 -27.08 2.93
C LEU A 268 -7.48 -26.92 1.73
N ASN A 269 -6.21 -27.30 1.88
CA ASN A 269 -5.23 -27.27 0.78
C ASN A 269 -5.40 -28.41 -0.23
N ILE A 270 -6.11 -29.50 0.12
CA ILE A 270 -6.44 -30.59 -0.82
C ILE A 270 -7.75 -30.28 -1.59
N LEU A 271 -8.57 -29.34 -1.12
CA LEU A 271 -9.73 -28.84 -1.86
C LEU A 271 -9.31 -28.08 -3.15
N ILE A 272 -8.08 -27.58 -3.20
CA ILE A 272 -7.49 -26.89 -4.37
C ILE A 272 -7.20 -27.89 -5.51
N ILE A 273 -6.82 -29.12 -5.19
CA ILE A 273 -6.45 -30.18 -6.15
C ILE A 273 -7.65 -30.61 -7.01
N VAL A 274 -8.89 -30.43 -6.53
CA VAL A 274 -10.11 -31.01 -7.12
C VAL A 274 -10.96 -30.00 -7.91
N ARG A 275 -10.41 -28.82 -8.27
CA ARG A 275 -11.07 -27.91 -9.24
C ARG A 275 -10.80 -28.24 -10.71
N ILE A 276 -9.71 -28.97 -11.00
CA ILE A 276 -9.40 -29.48 -12.34
C ILE A 276 -10.17 -30.78 -12.65
N PHE A 277 -10.71 -31.45 -11.61
CA PHE A 277 -11.43 -32.72 -11.72
C PHE A 277 -12.76 -32.72 -10.93
N ASN A 278 -13.79 -32.07 -11.48
CA ASN A 278 -15.21 -32.33 -11.21
C ASN A 278 -15.65 -32.54 -9.73
N PHE A 279 -15.41 -31.56 -8.84
CA PHE A 279 -16.16 -31.48 -7.58
C PHE A 279 -17.49 -30.69 -7.77
N PRO A 280 -18.62 -31.11 -7.19
CA PRO A 280 -19.90 -30.46 -7.42
C PRO A 280 -19.93 -29.01 -6.95
N VAL A 281 -20.38 -28.13 -7.84
CA VAL A 281 -20.76 -26.75 -7.51
C VAL A 281 -21.79 -26.77 -6.37
N LEU A 282 -21.51 -26.07 -5.28
CA LEU A 282 -22.43 -25.94 -4.14
C LEU A 282 -23.59 -25.00 -4.48
N LYS A 283 -24.54 -25.47 -5.29
CA LYS A 283 -25.76 -24.75 -5.63
C LYS A 283 -26.79 -24.81 -4.49
N THR A 284 -27.62 -23.78 -4.36
CA THR A 284 -28.89 -23.86 -3.63
C THR A 284 -29.91 -24.68 -4.43
N ALA A 285 -31.01 -25.08 -3.81
CA ALA A 285 -32.16 -25.63 -4.55
C ALA A 285 -32.71 -24.62 -5.60
N THR A 286 -32.44 -23.32 -5.38
CA THR A 286 -32.85 -22.20 -6.23
C THR A 286 -31.81 -21.81 -7.32
N GLY A 287 -30.80 -22.64 -7.56
CA GLY A 287 -29.77 -22.45 -8.61
C GLY A 287 -28.52 -21.68 -8.20
N LEU A 288 -28.59 -20.83 -7.18
CA LEU A 288 -27.50 -19.92 -6.75
C LEU A 288 -26.25 -20.65 -6.25
N VAL A 289 -25.07 -20.19 -6.62
CA VAL A 289 -23.77 -20.77 -6.26
C VAL A 289 -23.23 -20.18 -4.96
N LYS A 290 -22.81 -21.04 -4.02
CA LYS A 290 -22.19 -20.63 -2.75
C LYS A 290 -20.67 -20.54 -2.88
N GLY A 291 -20.06 -19.62 -2.15
CA GLY A 291 -18.61 -19.37 -2.21
C GLY A 291 -18.16 -18.75 -3.52
N HIS A 292 -19.02 -17.90 -4.09
CA HIS A 292 -18.89 -17.29 -5.41
C HIS A 292 -19.29 -15.81 -5.35
N ALA A 293 -18.65 -15.01 -6.19
CA ALA A 293 -18.93 -13.58 -6.32
C ALA A 293 -19.89 -13.34 -7.49
N TYR A 294 -20.87 -12.48 -7.27
CA TYR A 294 -21.86 -12.04 -8.24
C TYR A 294 -21.78 -10.53 -8.42
N SER A 295 -22.17 -10.04 -9.60
CA SER A 295 -22.27 -8.60 -9.89
C SER A 295 -23.68 -8.12 -9.61
N ILE A 296 -23.88 -6.92 -9.09
CA ILE A 296 -25.21 -6.27 -9.01
C ILE A 296 -25.31 -5.26 -10.13
N THR A 297 -26.20 -5.50 -11.08
CA THR A 297 -26.26 -4.77 -12.36
C THR A 297 -27.52 -3.92 -12.53
N GLY A 298 -28.44 -3.91 -11.55
CA GLY A 298 -29.70 -3.16 -11.61
C GLY A 298 -30.49 -3.17 -10.29
N LEU A 299 -31.20 -2.08 -10.00
CA LEU A 299 -32.20 -2.01 -8.91
C LEU A 299 -33.44 -1.25 -9.39
N GLU A 300 -34.59 -1.92 -9.43
CA GLU A 300 -35.83 -1.42 -10.02
C GLU A 300 -37.02 -1.55 -9.08
N GLU A 301 -38.02 -0.68 -9.25
CA GLU A 301 -39.32 -0.82 -8.57
C GLU A 301 -40.41 -0.96 -9.63
N VAL A 302 -41.05 -2.13 -9.69
CA VAL A 302 -42.12 -2.44 -10.65
C VAL A 302 -43.48 -2.49 -9.94
N THR A 303 -44.56 -2.26 -10.68
CA THR A 303 -45.92 -2.48 -10.17
C THR A 303 -46.38 -3.88 -10.54
N TYR A 304 -46.53 -4.75 -9.54
CA TYR A 304 -47.03 -6.12 -9.66
C TYR A 304 -48.36 -6.25 -8.93
N ARG A 305 -49.43 -6.59 -9.66
CA ARG A 305 -50.80 -6.76 -9.12
C ARG A 305 -51.25 -5.59 -8.21
N GLY A 306 -50.95 -4.36 -8.61
CA GLY A 306 -51.31 -3.14 -7.88
C GLY A 306 -50.43 -2.81 -6.65
N ARG A 307 -49.33 -3.54 -6.43
CA ARG A 307 -48.35 -3.27 -5.36
C ARG A 307 -46.99 -2.96 -5.98
N LYS A 308 -46.22 -2.06 -5.36
CA LYS A 308 -44.81 -1.86 -5.72
C LYS A 308 -43.96 -3.00 -5.17
N VAL A 309 -43.13 -3.60 -6.03
CA VAL A 309 -42.17 -4.66 -5.69
C VAL A 309 -40.77 -4.18 -6.03
N LYS A 310 -39.83 -4.41 -5.11
CA LYS A 310 -38.42 -4.04 -5.25
C LYS A 310 -37.64 -5.20 -5.85
N LEU A 311 -37.10 -5.01 -7.04
CA LEU A 311 -36.32 -6.01 -7.77
C LEU A 311 -34.85 -5.61 -7.81
N ILE A 312 -33.98 -6.61 -7.74
CA ILE A 312 -32.52 -6.48 -7.91
C ILE A 312 -32.07 -7.42 -9.03
N ARG A 313 -31.25 -6.90 -9.93
CA ARG A 313 -30.62 -7.65 -11.03
C ARG A 313 -29.23 -8.06 -10.62
N ILE A 314 -28.95 -9.34 -10.76
CA ILE A 314 -27.71 -9.97 -10.34
C ILE A 314 -27.15 -10.75 -11.52
N ARG A 315 -25.84 -10.64 -11.78
CA ARG A 315 -25.15 -11.40 -12.82
C ARG A 315 -24.13 -12.38 -12.24
N ASN A 316 -24.23 -13.62 -12.68
CA ASN A 316 -23.23 -14.67 -12.51
C ASN A 316 -22.08 -14.46 -13.52
N PRO A 317 -20.82 -14.25 -13.08
CA PRO A 317 -19.67 -14.12 -14.00
C PRO A 317 -19.31 -15.40 -14.78
N TRP A 318 -20.06 -16.50 -14.60
CA TRP A 318 -19.97 -17.67 -15.47
C TRP A 318 -20.62 -17.48 -16.84
N GLY A 319 -21.50 -16.47 -17.00
CA GLY A 319 -22.30 -16.31 -18.22
C GLY A 319 -23.41 -17.35 -18.39
N GLN A 320 -23.75 -18.07 -17.32
CA GLN A 320 -24.73 -19.16 -17.27
C GLN A 320 -25.07 -19.48 -15.81
N VAL A 321 -26.06 -20.33 -15.56
CA VAL A 321 -26.51 -20.78 -14.22
C VAL A 321 -27.13 -19.63 -13.42
N GLU A 322 -28.44 -19.53 -13.56
CA GLU A 322 -29.28 -18.44 -13.02
C GLU A 322 -30.16 -18.89 -11.85
N TRP A 323 -30.84 -17.91 -11.25
CA TRP A 323 -31.94 -18.11 -10.31
C TRP A 323 -33.16 -18.73 -11.00
N ASN A 324 -33.76 -19.74 -10.39
CA ASN A 324 -34.95 -20.43 -10.93
C ASN A 324 -36.24 -20.20 -10.09
N GLY A 325 -36.21 -19.23 -9.18
CA GLY A 325 -37.36 -18.85 -8.35
C GLY A 325 -38.21 -17.73 -8.97
N PRO A 326 -39.07 -17.08 -8.16
CA PRO A 326 -39.86 -15.91 -8.58
C PRO A 326 -38.99 -14.82 -9.20
N TRP A 327 -39.46 -14.21 -10.28
CA TRP A 327 -38.76 -13.17 -11.07
C TRP A 327 -37.58 -13.64 -11.93
N SER A 328 -37.29 -14.94 -11.98
CA SER A 328 -36.43 -15.51 -13.04
C SER A 328 -36.94 -15.21 -14.45
N ASP A 329 -36.09 -15.35 -15.47
CA ASP A 329 -36.39 -14.98 -16.87
C ASP A 329 -37.65 -15.65 -17.44
N LYS A 330 -37.97 -16.85 -16.95
CA LYS A 330 -39.11 -17.69 -17.37
C LYS A 330 -40.27 -17.67 -16.36
N SER A 331 -40.24 -16.75 -15.38
CA SER A 331 -41.20 -16.67 -14.27
C SER A 331 -42.52 -16.00 -14.70
N SER A 332 -43.65 -16.58 -14.28
CA SER A 332 -45.01 -16.08 -14.61
C SER A 332 -45.36 -14.71 -14.01
N GLU A 333 -44.59 -14.26 -13.02
CA GLU A 333 -44.72 -12.97 -12.35
C GLU A 333 -44.62 -11.82 -13.35
N TRP A 334 -43.79 -11.97 -14.38
CA TRP A 334 -43.63 -11.03 -15.48
C TRP A 334 -44.89 -10.85 -16.34
N ASP A 335 -45.89 -11.72 -16.26
CA ASP A 335 -47.15 -11.57 -17.01
C ASP A 335 -48.13 -10.60 -16.33
N TYR A 336 -47.83 -10.17 -15.11
CA TYR A 336 -48.63 -9.21 -14.33
C TYR A 336 -47.91 -7.86 -14.10
N VAL A 337 -46.81 -7.61 -14.84
CA VAL A 337 -46.10 -6.32 -14.91
C VAL A 337 -46.54 -5.59 -16.20
N ASP A 338 -46.51 -4.26 -16.18
CA ASP A 338 -46.79 -3.47 -17.38
C ASP A 338 -45.85 -3.82 -18.55
N ARG A 339 -46.35 -3.75 -19.78
CA ARG A 339 -45.58 -4.10 -20.97
C ARG A 339 -44.35 -3.22 -21.17
N ALA A 340 -44.42 -1.93 -20.85
CA ALA A 340 -43.28 -1.02 -20.99
C ALA A 340 -42.16 -1.37 -20.00
N ASP A 341 -42.50 -1.63 -18.74
CA ASP A 341 -41.53 -2.09 -17.75
C ASP A 341 -40.99 -3.48 -18.09
N LYS A 342 -41.84 -4.44 -18.51
CA LYS A 342 -41.39 -5.77 -18.94
C LYS A 342 -40.37 -5.67 -20.09
N SER A 343 -40.67 -4.90 -21.14
CA SER A 343 -39.75 -4.72 -22.29
C SER A 343 -38.47 -3.94 -21.95
N ARG A 344 -38.46 -3.17 -20.86
CA ARG A 344 -37.29 -2.40 -20.39
C ARG A 344 -36.37 -3.20 -19.46
N ILE A 345 -36.94 -4.14 -18.71
CA ILE A 345 -36.31 -4.80 -17.56
C ILE A 345 -35.95 -6.25 -17.87
N LEU A 346 -36.84 -6.99 -18.54
CA LEU A 346 -36.68 -8.43 -18.79
C LEU A 346 -35.85 -8.67 -20.06
N ASN A 347 -34.64 -9.18 -19.87
CA ASN A 347 -33.97 -10.01 -20.87
C ASN A 347 -34.44 -11.48 -20.66
N ASN A 348 -34.42 -12.32 -21.69
CA ASN A 348 -34.77 -13.75 -21.56
C ASN A 348 -33.74 -14.58 -22.34
N SER A 349 -32.59 -14.77 -21.71
CA SER A 349 -31.43 -15.43 -22.31
C SER A 349 -30.56 -16.01 -21.21
N GLU A 350 -30.04 -17.22 -21.42
CA GLU A 350 -29.07 -17.80 -20.49
C GLU A 350 -27.71 -17.09 -20.66
N ASP A 351 -27.55 -15.94 -19.98
CA ASP A 351 -26.36 -15.07 -20.00
C ASP A 351 -25.75 -14.87 -18.58
N GLY A 352 -26.33 -15.54 -17.59
CA GLY A 352 -25.98 -15.49 -16.17
C GLY A 352 -26.65 -14.34 -15.41
N GLU A 353 -27.34 -13.41 -16.07
CA GLU A 353 -28.08 -12.30 -15.47
C GLU A 353 -29.52 -12.68 -15.16
N PHE A 354 -30.01 -12.34 -13.97
CA PHE A 354 -31.38 -12.62 -13.56
C PHE A 354 -31.89 -11.57 -12.59
N TRP A 355 -33.21 -11.43 -12.50
CA TRP A 355 -33.87 -10.64 -11.47
C TRP A 355 -34.35 -11.51 -10.31
N MET A 356 -34.39 -10.91 -9.12
CA MET A 356 -35.08 -11.46 -7.96
C MET A 356 -35.69 -10.35 -7.10
N GLU A 357 -36.63 -10.71 -6.23
CA GLU A 357 -37.15 -9.78 -5.23
C GLU A 357 -36.08 -9.46 -4.18
N PHE A 358 -35.99 -8.20 -3.76
CA PHE A 358 -34.95 -7.75 -2.82
C PHE A 358 -35.00 -8.45 -1.46
N GLU A 359 -36.17 -8.92 -1.03
CA GLU A 359 -36.29 -9.72 0.18
C GLU A 359 -35.79 -11.17 -0.01
N ASP A 360 -35.87 -11.75 -1.20
CA ASP A 360 -35.18 -13.00 -1.52
C ASP A 360 -33.67 -12.81 -1.59
N PHE A 361 -33.21 -11.67 -2.11
CA PHE A 361 -31.79 -11.31 -2.06
C PHE A 361 -31.26 -11.27 -0.62
N LYS A 362 -31.94 -10.57 0.29
CA LYS A 362 -31.56 -10.51 1.73
C LYS A 362 -31.59 -11.89 2.41
N ARG A 363 -32.51 -12.78 2.01
CA ARG A 363 -32.57 -14.17 2.52
C ARG A 363 -31.40 -15.02 2.04
N ASN A 364 -31.08 -14.97 0.74
CA ASN A 364 -30.14 -15.89 0.09
C ASN A 364 -28.67 -15.44 0.22
N TYR A 365 -28.38 -14.17 -0.02
CA TYR A 365 -27.01 -13.63 0.04
C TYR A 365 -26.62 -13.29 1.47
N ASP A 366 -25.31 -13.27 1.77
CA ASP A 366 -24.78 -12.91 3.10
C ASP A 366 -24.12 -11.52 3.11
N LYS A 367 -23.55 -11.06 1.98
CA LYS A 367 -22.78 -9.81 1.88
C LYS A 367 -23.09 -9.02 0.61
N VAL A 368 -23.02 -7.70 0.74
CA VAL A 368 -22.94 -6.72 -0.35
C VAL A 368 -21.63 -5.96 -0.23
N GLU A 369 -20.91 -5.81 -1.34
CA GLU A 369 -19.68 -5.03 -1.47
C GLU A 369 -19.98 -3.87 -2.43
N ILE A 370 -19.75 -2.63 -2.00
CA ILE A 370 -19.98 -1.43 -2.80
C ILE A 370 -18.67 -0.66 -2.91
N CYS A 371 -18.16 -0.44 -4.12
CA CYS A 371 -17.01 0.43 -4.35
C CYS A 371 -17.49 1.78 -4.86
N ASN A 372 -17.22 2.82 -4.07
CA ASN A 372 -17.68 4.19 -4.30
C ASN A 372 -16.59 5.02 -4.98
N MET A 373 -16.94 5.66 -6.11
CA MET A 373 -16.05 6.57 -6.85
C MET A 373 -15.71 7.83 -6.04
N THR A 374 -16.66 8.30 -5.22
CA THR A 374 -16.47 9.35 -4.22
C THR A 374 -17.16 8.93 -2.92
N PRO A 375 -16.69 9.38 -1.74
CA PRO A 375 -17.31 9.00 -0.47
C PRO A 375 -18.75 9.49 -0.26
N ASP A 376 -19.31 10.37 -1.10
CA ASP A 376 -20.74 10.73 -1.07
C ASP A 376 -21.67 9.78 -1.81
N ALA A 377 -21.14 8.78 -2.54
CA ALA A 377 -21.97 8.00 -3.45
C ALA A 377 -23.20 7.35 -2.75
N LEU A 378 -23.16 7.20 -1.42
CA LEU A 378 -24.25 6.68 -0.58
C LEU A 378 -25.10 7.74 0.17
N THR A 379 -24.71 9.02 0.23
CA THR A 379 -25.38 10.10 1.02
C THR A 379 -26.27 10.99 0.14
N ASP A 380 -27.33 11.62 0.65
CA ASP A 380 -28.26 12.35 -0.22
C ASP A 380 -27.69 13.61 -0.91
N ASN A 381 -26.59 14.17 -0.41
CA ASN A 381 -26.01 15.41 -0.92
C ASN A 381 -24.81 15.18 -1.87
N THR A 382 -25.05 15.29 -3.18
CA THR A 382 -24.06 15.00 -4.24
C THR A 382 -23.08 16.15 -4.56
N LYS A 383 -23.03 17.20 -3.73
CA LYS A 383 -22.21 18.40 -3.98
C LYS A 383 -20.97 18.51 -3.09
N ARG A 384 -20.79 17.61 -2.13
CA ARG A 384 -19.68 17.65 -1.19
C ARG A 384 -18.37 17.34 -1.95
N HIS A 385 -17.33 18.09 -1.64
CA HIS A 385 -15.99 17.84 -2.16
C HIS A 385 -15.22 17.05 -1.11
N TRP A 386 -14.51 15.99 -1.49
CA TRP A 386 -13.69 15.23 -0.55
C TRP A 386 -12.22 15.54 -0.77
N GLU A 387 -11.58 16.04 0.28
CA GLU A 387 -10.13 15.99 0.39
C GLU A 387 -9.71 14.61 0.87
N VAL A 388 -8.58 14.13 0.35
CA VAL A 388 -8.02 12.83 0.71
C VAL A 388 -6.56 12.97 1.07
N GLU A 389 -6.27 12.66 2.32
CA GLU A 389 -4.92 12.52 2.84
C GLU A 389 -4.52 11.05 2.80
N VAL A 390 -3.33 10.77 2.27
CA VAL A 390 -2.81 9.41 2.09
C VAL A 390 -1.52 9.28 2.88
N LEU A 391 -1.51 8.32 3.80
CA LEU A 391 -0.45 8.11 4.78
C LEU A 391 0.08 6.69 4.61
N GLU A 392 1.40 6.55 4.50
CA GLU A 392 2.04 5.23 4.39
C GLU A 392 2.63 4.80 5.72
N GLY A 393 2.73 3.49 5.95
CA GLY A 393 3.40 2.93 7.12
C GLY A 393 3.66 1.44 7.02
N SER A 394 4.40 0.91 7.99
CA SER A 394 4.79 -0.49 8.05
C SER A 394 4.64 -1.04 9.46
N TRP A 395 4.09 -2.24 9.59
CA TRP A 395 4.18 -3.04 10.82
C TRP A 395 5.44 -3.90 10.74
N ILE A 396 6.45 -3.58 11.54
CA ILE A 396 7.76 -4.24 11.58
C ILE A 396 7.89 -5.01 12.89
N ARG A 397 8.29 -6.29 12.83
CA ARG A 397 8.41 -7.14 14.02
C ARG A 397 9.46 -6.58 14.99
N GLY A 398 9.08 -6.46 16.26
CA GLY A 398 9.94 -5.92 17.31
C GLY A 398 10.17 -4.39 17.23
N SER A 399 9.39 -3.68 16.41
CA SER A 399 9.39 -2.21 16.38
C SER A 399 7.97 -1.63 16.34
N THR A 400 7.23 -1.84 15.26
CA THR A 400 5.91 -1.20 15.03
C THR A 400 4.75 -2.18 14.86
N ALA A 401 5.02 -3.50 14.82
CA ALA A 401 3.99 -4.53 14.80
C ALA A 401 3.41 -4.79 16.21
N GLY A 402 2.71 -3.79 16.77
CA GLY A 402 2.23 -3.78 18.16
C GLY A 402 0.98 -4.63 18.42
N GLY A 403 0.24 -5.03 17.39
CA GLY A 403 -1.03 -5.76 17.52
C GLY A 403 -2.18 -4.86 17.97
N CYS A 404 -3.39 -5.41 18.12
CA CYS A 404 -4.58 -4.63 18.47
C CYS A 404 -4.66 -4.28 19.98
N ARG A 405 -5.65 -3.47 20.37
CA ARG A 405 -5.80 -2.93 21.74
C ARG A 405 -5.92 -3.99 22.85
N ASN A 406 -6.16 -5.25 22.51
CA ASN A 406 -6.08 -6.40 23.44
C ASN A 406 -4.66 -6.60 24.00
N TYR A 407 -3.62 -6.22 23.24
CA TYR A 407 -2.22 -6.35 23.58
C TYR A 407 -1.67 -5.00 24.06
N ILE A 408 -2.20 -4.47 25.17
CA ILE A 408 -1.92 -3.09 25.61
C ILE A 408 -0.43 -2.79 25.85
N ASP A 409 0.37 -3.81 26.20
CA ASP A 409 1.81 -3.68 26.42
C ASP A 409 2.59 -3.32 25.15
N THR A 410 2.07 -3.69 23.97
CA THR A 410 2.67 -3.46 22.66
C THR A 410 1.82 -2.56 21.75
N PHE A 411 0.52 -2.41 21.99
CA PHE A 411 -0.42 -1.64 21.15
C PHE A 411 0.06 -0.21 20.87
N TRP A 412 0.63 0.45 21.88
CA TRP A 412 1.13 1.83 21.77
C TRP A 412 2.30 1.99 20.78
N THR A 413 2.98 0.90 20.41
CA THR A 413 4.11 0.90 19.45
C THR A 413 3.69 0.87 17.97
N ASN A 414 2.40 0.67 17.68
CA ASN A 414 1.92 0.77 16.29
C ASN A 414 2.11 2.20 15.75
N PRO A 415 2.21 2.41 14.43
CA PRO A 415 2.29 3.77 13.87
C PRO A 415 1.08 4.61 14.28
N GLN A 416 1.33 5.89 14.58
CA GLN A 416 0.31 6.82 15.07
C GLN A 416 0.24 8.02 14.13
N PHE A 417 -0.98 8.35 13.69
CA PHE A 417 -1.23 9.46 12.77
C PHE A 417 -2.14 10.50 13.44
N LYS A 418 -1.63 11.71 13.63
CA LYS A 418 -2.39 12.85 14.18
C LYS A 418 -3.28 13.41 13.07
N MET A 419 -4.56 13.57 13.35
CA MET A 419 -5.55 14.09 12.41
C MET A 419 -6.33 15.22 13.08
N ARG A 420 -6.30 16.40 12.48
CA ARG A 420 -7.02 17.60 12.95
C ARG A 420 -8.24 17.86 12.06
N LEU A 421 -9.42 17.79 12.66
CA LEU A 421 -10.70 18.17 12.04
C LEU A 421 -11.04 19.59 12.52
N LYS A 422 -10.98 20.58 11.61
CA LYS A 422 -11.16 22.00 11.97
C LYS A 422 -12.61 22.45 11.83
N ASP A 423 -13.19 22.20 10.67
CA ASP A 423 -14.46 22.76 10.23
C ASP A 423 -15.49 21.63 10.15
N ALA A 424 -16.66 21.82 10.75
CA ALA A 424 -17.81 20.91 10.63
C ALA A 424 -18.41 21.00 9.21
N ASP A 425 -19.11 19.96 8.76
CA ASP A 425 -19.73 19.89 7.43
C ASP A 425 -20.76 21.02 7.23
N ASP A 426 -21.14 21.36 5.99
CA ASP A 426 -22.00 22.54 5.73
C ASP A 426 -23.45 22.41 6.25
N GLU A 427 -23.88 21.21 6.65
CA GLU A 427 -25.26 20.90 7.07
C GLU A 427 -25.37 20.42 8.53
N ASP A 428 -24.26 20.09 9.21
CA ASP A 428 -24.23 19.46 10.53
C ASP A 428 -23.06 19.98 11.39
N ASP A 429 -23.23 20.07 12.72
CA ASP A 429 -22.16 20.41 13.70
C ASP A 429 -21.07 19.30 13.87
N VAL A 430 -20.94 18.40 12.89
CA VAL A 430 -19.98 17.29 12.87
C VAL A 430 -19.23 17.24 11.55
N CYS A 431 -18.05 16.63 11.56
CA CYS A 431 -17.23 16.36 10.40
C CYS A 431 -17.46 14.92 9.92
N SER A 432 -17.80 14.72 8.65
CA SER A 432 -17.88 13.40 8.03
C SER A 432 -16.48 12.92 7.62
N VAL A 433 -16.09 11.73 8.10
CA VAL A 433 -14.78 11.14 7.83
C VAL A 433 -14.95 9.67 7.43
N VAL A 434 -14.32 9.27 6.32
CA VAL A 434 -14.11 7.86 5.99
C VAL A 434 -12.63 7.53 6.19
N VAL A 435 -12.35 6.48 6.96
CA VAL A 435 -10.98 5.98 7.16
C VAL A 435 -10.90 4.59 6.56
N ALA A 436 -9.93 4.40 5.67
CA ALA A 436 -9.69 3.13 5.00
C ALA A 436 -8.22 2.71 5.17
N VAL A 437 -7.97 1.49 5.65
CA VAL A 437 -6.64 0.95 5.92
C VAL A 437 -6.39 -0.26 5.03
N MET A 438 -5.46 -0.15 4.09
CA MET A 438 -5.13 -1.15 3.08
C MET A 438 -3.74 -1.75 3.32
N GLN A 439 -3.60 -3.08 3.27
CA GLN A 439 -2.30 -3.76 3.32
C GLN A 439 -1.73 -4.02 1.91
N LYS A 440 -0.46 -3.66 1.69
CA LYS A 440 0.22 -3.68 0.37
C LYS A 440 0.64 -5.08 -0.07
N ASP A 441 0.66 -5.30 -1.39
CA ASP A 441 1.30 -6.41 -2.14
C ASP A 441 1.05 -7.87 -1.68
N ARG A 442 0.09 -8.11 -0.77
CA ARG A 442 -0.10 -9.43 -0.13
C ARG A 442 -0.39 -10.58 -1.09
N ARG A 443 -0.98 -10.31 -2.26
CA ARG A 443 -1.21 -11.33 -3.31
C ARG A 443 0.09 -11.81 -3.94
N LYS A 444 1.02 -10.91 -4.25
CA LYS A 444 2.34 -11.23 -4.80
C LYS A 444 3.13 -12.10 -3.84
N LEU A 445 3.06 -11.77 -2.55
CA LEU A 445 3.74 -12.50 -1.48
C LEU A 445 3.16 -13.90 -1.18
N ARG A 446 2.08 -14.34 -1.85
CA ARG A 446 1.54 -15.70 -1.69
C ARG A 446 2.48 -16.80 -2.19
N ILE A 447 3.37 -16.48 -3.13
CA ILE A 447 4.46 -17.37 -3.55
C ILE A 447 5.43 -17.69 -2.39
N GLU A 448 5.57 -16.76 -1.43
CA GLU A 448 6.34 -16.92 -0.20
C GLU A 448 5.51 -17.54 0.96
N GLY A 449 4.27 -17.98 0.68
CA GLY A 449 3.33 -18.48 1.69
C GLY A 449 2.73 -17.39 2.61
N LYS A 450 2.89 -16.10 2.27
CA LYS A 450 2.33 -14.97 3.04
C LYS A 450 0.96 -14.58 2.48
N ASP A 451 -0.09 -14.71 3.27
CA ASP A 451 -1.45 -14.27 2.92
C ASP A 451 -1.85 -12.98 3.67
N LEU A 452 -3.07 -12.48 3.43
CA LEU A 452 -3.67 -11.32 4.10
C LEU A 452 -3.61 -11.45 5.63
N GLN A 453 -3.14 -10.39 6.31
CA GLN A 453 -3.22 -10.29 7.76
C GLN A 453 -4.62 -9.83 8.19
N THR A 454 -5.07 -10.25 9.37
CA THR A 454 -6.25 -9.65 10.00
C THR A 454 -5.90 -8.24 10.46
N ILE A 455 -6.50 -7.22 9.86
CA ILE A 455 -6.21 -5.80 10.12
C ILE A 455 -7.44 -5.06 10.66
N GLY A 456 -7.21 -3.89 11.23
CA GLY A 456 -8.22 -2.96 11.72
C GLY A 456 -7.56 -1.69 12.26
N PHE A 457 -8.35 -0.79 12.84
CA PHE A 457 -7.82 0.46 13.38
C PHE A 457 -8.66 1.00 14.53
N ALA A 458 -8.07 1.91 15.31
CA ALA A 458 -8.76 2.65 16.37
C ALA A 458 -8.37 4.13 16.35
N MET A 459 -9.32 4.99 16.73
CA MET A 459 -9.14 6.44 16.83
C MET A 459 -9.39 6.89 18.26
N TYR A 460 -8.58 7.84 18.72
CA TYR A 460 -8.64 8.42 20.07
C TYR A 460 -8.72 9.94 19.97
N LYS A 461 -9.54 10.59 20.81
CA LYS A 461 -9.58 12.06 20.90
C LYS A 461 -8.50 12.53 21.86
N VAL A 462 -7.68 13.49 21.43
CA VAL A 462 -6.64 14.10 22.26
C VAL A 462 -7.23 15.29 23.03
N ARG A 463 -6.86 15.44 24.31
CA ARG A 463 -7.26 16.57 25.18
C ARG A 463 -5.99 17.21 25.73
N GLY A 464 -5.53 18.30 25.13
CA GLY A 464 -4.29 18.99 25.51
C GLY A 464 -3.89 20.07 24.49
N GLU A 465 -2.87 20.86 24.82
CA GLU A 465 -2.40 21.98 23.98
C GLU A 465 -1.79 21.55 22.63
N PRO A 466 -1.74 22.46 21.63
CA PRO A 466 -1.39 22.10 20.25
C PRO A 466 0.05 21.63 20.02
N ASN A 467 0.97 21.96 20.94
CA ASN A 467 2.43 21.93 20.75
C ASN A 467 3.12 20.66 21.28
N GLY A 468 2.36 19.63 21.68
CA GLY A 468 2.93 18.31 21.94
C GLY A 468 3.26 17.57 20.63
N ASP A 469 4.55 17.42 20.34
CA ASP A 469 5.10 16.46 19.36
C ASP A 469 5.11 15.01 19.90
N ASP A 470 4.38 14.77 21.00
CA ASP A 470 4.40 13.53 21.76
C ASP A 470 3.63 12.40 21.07
N TYR A 471 4.40 11.38 20.66
CA TYR A 471 3.90 10.05 20.38
C TYR A 471 3.21 9.46 21.63
N LEU A 472 1.95 9.02 21.50
CA LEU A 472 1.15 8.65 22.67
C LEU A 472 1.70 7.40 23.34
N SER A 473 1.96 7.51 24.64
CA SER A 473 2.54 6.44 25.44
C SER A 473 1.54 5.32 25.77
N LYS A 474 2.06 4.21 26.29
CA LYS A 474 1.27 3.09 26.82
C LYS A 474 0.16 3.52 27.78
N ASP A 475 0.46 4.46 28.69
CA ASP A 475 -0.50 4.87 29.71
C ASP A 475 -1.66 5.68 29.14
N PHE A 476 -1.44 6.48 28.09
CA PHE A 476 -2.53 7.16 27.39
C PHE A 476 -3.60 6.14 26.94
N PHE A 477 -3.19 5.08 26.24
CA PHE A 477 -4.12 4.06 25.75
C PHE A 477 -4.70 3.17 26.84
N ARG A 478 -4.06 3.12 28.03
CA ARG A 478 -4.57 2.39 29.19
C ARG A 478 -5.79 3.08 29.80
N TYR A 479 -5.76 4.41 29.90
CA TYR A 479 -6.80 5.21 30.58
C TYR A 479 -7.81 5.88 29.63
N ASN A 480 -7.52 5.98 28.32
CA ASN A 480 -8.44 6.56 27.33
C ASN A 480 -9.12 5.49 26.48
N GLY A 481 -10.44 5.64 26.28
CA GLY A 481 -11.23 4.82 25.35
C GLY A 481 -11.12 5.32 23.91
N SER A 482 -11.22 4.41 22.93
CA SER A 482 -11.33 4.78 21.52
C SER A 482 -12.68 5.42 21.23
N ILE A 483 -12.70 6.58 20.56
CA ILE A 483 -13.92 7.28 20.16
C ILE A 483 -14.55 6.67 18.89
N ALA A 484 -13.71 6.13 18.01
CA ALA A 484 -14.09 5.43 16.79
C ALA A 484 -13.10 4.28 16.54
N ARG A 485 -13.51 3.24 15.79
CA ARG A 485 -12.70 2.06 15.45
C ARG A 485 -13.36 1.26 14.33
N SER A 486 -12.61 0.39 13.67
CA SER A 486 -13.19 -0.60 12.74
C SER A 486 -14.21 -1.49 13.49
N LYS A 487 -15.38 -1.77 12.88
CA LYS A 487 -16.43 -2.60 13.53
C LYS A 487 -15.92 -4.00 13.84
N THR A 488 -15.07 -4.53 12.95
CA THR A 488 -14.41 -5.83 13.08
C THR A 488 -12.92 -5.71 12.75
N TYR A 489 -12.17 -6.75 13.13
CA TYR A 489 -10.84 -7.01 12.60
C TYR A 489 -10.98 -8.19 11.64
N ILE A 490 -10.59 -8.01 10.39
CA ILE A 490 -10.84 -8.98 9.31
C ILE A 490 -9.63 -9.09 8.38
N ASN A 491 -9.44 -10.26 7.78
CA ASN A 491 -8.37 -10.55 6.82
C ASN A 491 -8.77 -10.15 5.39
N LEU A 492 -9.20 -8.89 5.21
CA LEU A 492 -9.40 -8.28 3.89
C LEU A 492 -8.20 -7.42 3.50
N ARG A 493 -8.08 -7.10 2.22
CA ARG A 493 -7.04 -6.20 1.70
C ARG A 493 -7.18 -4.79 2.23
N GLU A 494 -8.39 -4.24 2.26
CA GLU A 494 -8.73 -2.97 2.88
C GLU A 494 -9.81 -3.18 3.96
N VAL A 495 -9.73 -2.41 5.03
CA VAL A 495 -10.80 -2.25 6.03
C VAL A 495 -11.14 -0.78 6.13
N SER A 496 -12.39 -0.45 5.81
CA SER A 496 -12.93 0.90 5.74
C SER A 496 -14.11 1.08 6.71
N GLU A 497 -14.26 2.28 7.26
CA GLU A 497 -15.45 2.68 8.00
C GLU A 497 -15.73 4.18 7.84
N ARG A 498 -17.00 4.53 7.92
CA ARG A 498 -17.50 5.91 7.96
C ARG A 498 -17.82 6.32 9.39
N PHE A 499 -17.41 7.53 9.77
CA PHE A 499 -17.67 8.14 11.06
C PHE A 499 -18.18 9.58 10.90
N THR A 500 -18.98 10.01 11.86
CA THR A 500 -19.29 11.42 12.10
C THR A 500 -18.64 11.82 13.44
N LEU A 501 -17.74 12.79 13.41
CA LEU A 501 -16.93 13.19 14.57
C LEU A 501 -17.03 14.70 14.77
N PRO A 502 -17.19 15.20 16.00
CA PRO A 502 -17.13 16.65 16.23
C PRO A 502 -15.72 17.19 15.91
N PRO A 503 -15.56 18.48 15.60
CA PRO A 503 -14.25 19.10 15.43
C PRO A 503 -13.28 18.84 16.61
N GLY A 504 -11.98 18.77 16.30
CA GLY A 504 -10.91 18.55 17.27
C GLY A 504 -9.72 17.73 16.75
N ASP A 505 -8.83 17.41 17.69
CA ASP A 505 -7.63 16.62 17.43
C ASP A 505 -7.83 15.14 17.78
N TYR A 506 -7.43 14.28 16.84
CA TYR A 506 -7.56 12.83 16.91
C TYR A 506 -6.21 12.16 16.62
N VAL A 507 -6.00 10.97 17.16
CA VAL A 507 -4.92 10.06 16.74
C VAL A 507 -5.52 8.76 16.24
N LEU A 508 -5.17 8.41 15.01
CA LEU A 508 -5.52 7.16 14.34
C LEU A 508 -4.36 6.17 14.48
N VAL A 509 -4.68 4.93 14.88
CA VAL A 509 -3.72 3.84 15.12
C VAL A 509 -4.18 2.62 14.29
N PRO A 510 -3.62 2.40 13.08
CA PRO A 510 -3.85 1.19 12.30
C PRO A 510 -3.01 0.03 12.84
N THR A 511 -3.62 -1.13 13.02
CA THR A 511 -2.94 -2.31 13.58
C THR A 511 -3.32 -3.61 12.89
N THR A 512 -2.42 -4.58 12.92
CA THR A 512 -2.77 -6.00 12.80
C THR A 512 -3.49 -6.48 14.06
N PHE A 513 -4.25 -7.57 14.00
CA PHE A 513 -4.93 -8.13 15.17
C PHE A 513 -3.93 -8.69 16.18
N GLN A 514 -3.02 -9.56 15.73
CA GLN A 514 -1.93 -10.11 16.55
C GLN A 514 -0.68 -9.23 16.45
N PRO A 515 0.11 -9.09 17.53
CA PRO A 515 1.43 -8.46 17.46
C PRO A 515 2.39 -9.28 16.58
N HIS A 516 3.50 -8.65 16.20
CA HIS A 516 4.60 -9.26 15.43
C HIS A 516 4.22 -9.75 14.01
N LYS A 517 3.05 -9.36 13.50
CA LYS A 517 2.65 -9.56 12.10
C LYS A 517 3.15 -8.43 11.23
N GLU A 518 3.77 -8.79 10.11
CA GLU A 518 4.46 -7.85 9.23
C GLU A 518 3.69 -7.65 7.92
N ALA A 519 3.42 -6.39 7.60
CA ALA A 519 2.94 -5.91 6.32
C ALA A 519 3.16 -4.39 6.24
N ASP A 520 3.38 -3.89 5.03
CA ASP A 520 3.24 -2.48 4.70
C ASP A 520 1.77 -2.14 4.48
N PHE A 521 1.39 -0.89 4.76
CA PHE A 521 0.01 -0.43 4.64
C PHE A 521 -0.08 1.02 4.16
N ILE A 522 -1.27 1.37 3.69
CA ILE A 522 -1.72 2.73 3.42
C ILE A 522 -2.95 3.01 4.29
N VAL A 523 -3.02 4.22 4.82
CA VAL A 523 -4.25 4.81 5.33
C VAL A 523 -4.71 5.87 4.34
N ARG A 524 -5.97 5.75 3.88
CA ARG A 524 -6.67 6.81 3.15
C ARG A 524 -7.68 7.43 4.11
N VAL A 525 -7.54 8.73 4.37
CA VAL A 525 -8.49 9.52 5.15
C VAL A 525 -9.22 10.44 4.19
N PHE A 526 -10.53 10.24 4.05
CA PHE A 526 -11.41 11.09 3.27
C PHE A 526 -12.16 12.01 4.23
N SER A 527 -12.13 13.32 3.99
CA SER A 527 -12.86 14.34 4.75
C SER A 527 -13.51 15.38 3.83
N GLU A 528 -14.74 15.82 4.12
CA GLU A 528 -15.44 16.86 3.34
C GLU A 528 -14.75 18.23 3.40
N LYS A 529 -14.26 18.60 4.59
CA LYS A 529 -13.41 19.79 4.79
C LYS A 529 -12.02 19.34 5.20
N LYS A 530 -10.99 20.09 4.79
CA LYS A 530 -9.57 19.70 4.90
C LYS A 530 -9.17 19.19 6.29
N ALA A 531 -9.15 17.88 6.48
CA ALA A 531 -8.46 17.26 7.60
C ALA A 531 -6.96 17.48 7.42
N THR A 532 -6.28 17.99 8.44
CA THR A 532 -4.81 18.07 8.40
C THR A 532 -4.24 16.84 9.10
N ALA A 533 -3.60 15.95 8.35
CA ALA A 533 -3.02 14.71 8.88
C ALA A 533 -1.49 14.75 8.85
N PHE A 534 -0.84 14.33 9.94
CA PHE A 534 0.61 14.26 10.06
C PHE A 534 1.05 12.95 10.74
N CYS A 535 2.16 12.37 10.26
CA CYS A 535 2.78 11.20 10.87
C CYS A 535 3.83 11.62 11.92
N PHE A 536 3.82 10.98 13.08
CA PHE A 536 4.90 11.15 14.06
C PHE A 536 6.14 10.36 13.63
N LEU A 537 7.21 11.06 13.27
CA LEU A 537 8.52 10.48 13.00
C LEU A 537 9.52 10.89 14.09
N GLN A 538 9.78 9.95 15.00
CA GLN A 538 10.79 9.96 16.09
C GLN A 538 10.42 10.70 17.39
N PRO A 539 10.88 10.19 18.57
CA PRO A 539 10.85 10.91 19.83
C PRO A 539 11.94 12.01 19.90
N PRO A 540 11.73 13.10 20.67
CA PRO A 540 12.66 14.23 20.72
C PRO A 540 13.93 13.95 21.58
N PRO A 541 15.08 14.57 21.24
CA PRO A 541 16.29 14.53 22.07
C PRO A 541 16.20 15.51 23.26
N PRO A 542 16.92 15.23 24.37
CA PRO A 542 16.88 16.08 25.58
C PRO A 542 17.64 17.40 25.42
N SER A 543 17.16 18.45 26.10
CA SER A 543 17.75 19.79 26.15
C SER A 543 18.93 19.91 27.13
N SER A 544 19.81 20.91 26.90
CA SER A 544 21.06 21.13 27.64
C SER A 544 20.93 22.19 28.76
N PRO A 545 21.60 22.01 29.93
CA PRO A 545 21.73 23.06 30.97
C PRO A 545 22.77 24.15 30.64
N GLU A 546 22.71 25.28 31.37
CA GLU A 546 23.43 26.54 31.03
C GLU A 546 24.68 26.88 31.88
N GLU A 547 25.21 26.00 32.75
CA GLU A 547 26.41 26.28 33.57
C GLU A 547 27.55 25.25 33.37
N GLU A 548 28.83 25.72 33.31
CA GLU A 548 30.00 24.84 33.16
C GLU A 548 30.23 23.97 34.42
N THR A 549 30.00 22.66 34.28
CA THR A 549 30.18 21.69 35.38
C THR A 549 31.66 21.48 35.74
N ASP A 550 31.94 20.89 36.91
CA ASP A 550 33.33 20.63 37.33
C ASP A 550 34.04 19.59 36.44
N GLU A 551 33.30 18.71 35.75
CA GLU A 551 33.87 17.84 34.71
C GLU A 551 34.43 18.66 33.53
N GLU A 552 33.78 19.75 33.15
CA GLU A 552 34.18 20.59 32.02
C GLU A 552 35.44 21.40 32.34
N LYS A 553 35.61 21.84 33.58
CA LYS A 553 36.85 22.43 34.08
C LYS A 553 38.01 21.43 34.04
N GLY A 554 37.72 20.15 34.32
CA GLY A 554 38.66 19.04 34.15
C GLY A 554 39.02 18.80 32.68
N LEU A 555 38.00 18.77 31.81
CA LEU A 555 38.14 18.58 30.37
C LEU A 555 38.93 19.72 29.71
N ARG A 556 38.75 20.96 30.16
CA ARG A 556 39.51 22.12 29.70
C ARG A 556 41.00 21.98 30.00
N ARG A 557 41.36 21.60 31.24
CA ARG A 557 42.77 21.31 31.60
C ARG A 557 43.37 20.18 30.77
N LEU A 558 42.59 19.14 30.48
CA LEU A 558 43.02 18.03 29.62
C LEU A 558 43.23 18.49 28.18
N PHE A 559 42.32 19.29 27.62
CA PHE A 559 42.45 19.89 26.29
C PHE A 559 43.68 20.80 26.20
N ASP A 560 43.86 21.71 27.17
CA ASP A 560 45.01 22.64 27.19
C ASP A 560 46.36 21.89 27.32
N GLN A 561 46.41 20.79 28.09
CA GLN A 561 47.59 19.91 28.18
C GLN A 561 47.87 19.15 26.88
N LEU A 562 46.83 18.79 26.13
CA LEU A 562 46.93 18.00 24.90
C LEU A 562 47.12 18.85 23.64
N ALA A 563 46.70 20.12 23.65
CA ALA A 563 46.82 21.05 22.53
C ALA A 563 48.24 21.65 22.36
N GLY A 564 48.96 21.83 23.48
CA GLY A 564 50.32 22.40 23.47
C GLY A 564 50.41 23.81 22.88
N ASP A 565 51.63 24.27 22.59
CA ASP A 565 51.89 25.60 21.99
C ASP A 565 52.03 25.53 20.45
N VAL A 566 51.56 24.45 19.81
CA VAL A 566 51.73 24.20 18.37
C VAL A 566 50.43 23.73 17.74
N ARG A 567 49.75 24.65 17.06
CA ARG A 567 48.47 24.43 16.37
C ARG A 567 48.65 23.68 15.03
N ILE A 568 49.07 22.41 15.08
CA ILE A 568 49.34 21.59 13.89
C ILE A 568 48.58 20.25 13.92
N ARG A 569 48.02 19.90 12.75
CA ARG A 569 47.12 18.76 12.48
C ARG A 569 47.66 17.37 12.86
N SER A 570 48.97 17.21 13.05
CA SER A 570 49.60 15.94 13.46
C SER A 570 49.22 15.52 14.87
N ASP A 571 49.10 16.49 15.77
CA ASP A 571 49.10 16.20 17.20
C ASP A 571 47.68 15.82 17.66
N LEU A 572 46.63 16.25 16.94
CA LEU A 572 45.24 15.85 17.22
C LEU A 572 45.02 14.32 17.09
N ILE A 573 45.83 13.64 16.27
CA ILE A 573 45.84 12.17 16.18
C ILE A 573 46.46 11.57 17.44
N HIS A 574 47.53 12.17 17.97
CA HIS A 574 48.08 11.82 19.28
C HIS A 574 47.08 12.16 20.41
N VAL A 575 46.34 13.26 20.33
CA VAL A 575 45.26 13.62 21.27
C VAL A 575 44.20 12.53 21.31
N LEU A 576 43.64 12.09 20.17
CA LEU A 576 42.66 11.00 20.16
C LEU A 576 43.26 9.68 20.67
N HIS A 577 44.50 9.35 20.31
CA HIS A 577 45.17 8.14 20.76
C HIS A 577 45.42 8.15 22.29
N VAL A 578 45.86 9.29 22.85
CA VAL A 578 46.03 9.49 24.30
C VAL A 578 44.69 9.52 25.01
N VAL A 579 43.66 10.17 24.45
CA VAL A 579 42.30 10.18 24.98
C VAL A 579 41.74 8.77 25.11
N CYS A 580 41.81 7.95 24.05
CA CYS A 580 41.35 6.56 24.11
C CYS A 580 42.17 5.71 25.09
N SER A 581 43.49 5.90 25.16
CA SER A 581 44.34 5.16 26.12
C SER A 581 44.25 5.65 27.58
N VAL A 582 43.75 6.87 27.84
CA VAL A 582 43.49 7.39 29.19
C VAL A 582 42.05 7.09 29.66
N THR A 583 41.05 7.20 28.78
CA THR A 583 39.63 7.01 29.16
C THR A 583 39.19 5.56 29.25
N VAL A 584 39.74 4.66 28.42
CA VAL A 584 39.37 3.23 28.46
C VAL A 584 39.99 2.52 29.68
N PHE A 585 41.07 3.05 30.26
CA PHE A 585 41.95 2.28 31.15
C PHE A 585 41.89 2.63 32.66
N LYS A 586 41.00 3.53 33.13
CA LYS A 586 40.68 3.71 34.57
C LYS A 586 39.41 4.57 34.78
N PRO A 587 38.48 4.22 35.70
CA PRO A 587 38.38 3.02 36.54
C PRO A 587 36.98 2.38 36.54
N PHE A 588 36.70 1.43 35.63
CA PHE A 588 35.55 0.52 35.75
C PHE A 588 36.00 -0.92 36.04
N SER A 589 36.27 -1.17 37.33
CA SER A 589 36.56 -2.47 37.96
C SER A 589 37.93 -3.13 37.66
N PRO A 590 38.65 -3.64 38.68
CA PRO A 590 39.90 -4.37 38.49
C PRO A 590 39.65 -5.83 38.09
N GLY A 591 39.95 -6.19 36.84
CA GLY A 591 39.94 -7.59 36.40
C GLY A 591 39.74 -7.77 34.89
N LYS A 592 40.86 -7.97 34.18
CA LYS A 592 41.01 -8.06 32.71
C LYS A 592 40.78 -6.74 31.96
N GLU A 593 41.89 -6.13 31.54
CA GLU A 593 41.93 -5.00 30.61
C GLU A 593 41.53 -5.47 29.20
N ILE A 594 40.57 -4.78 28.57
CA ILE A 594 40.28 -4.95 27.14
C ILE A 594 41.31 -4.10 26.38
N LYS A 595 42.11 -4.74 25.52
CA LYS A 595 43.10 -4.05 24.69
C LYS A 595 42.51 -3.74 23.33
N PHE A 596 42.16 -2.48 23.10
CA PHE A 596 41.91 -1.98 21.75
C PHE A 596 43.25 -1.62 21.08
N GLU A 597 43.41 -2.02 19.82
CA GLU A 597 44.42 -1.41 18.96
C GLU A 597 43.97 0.04 18.67
N GLY A 598 44.93 0.98 18.63
CA GLY A 598 44.62 2.41 18.61
C GLY A 598 43.85 2.86 17.36
N LEU A 599 43.09 3.95 17.48
CA LEU A 599 42.27 4.47 16.37
C LEU A 599 43.10 4.78 15.12
N SER A 600 42.58 4.42 13.95
CA SER A 600 43.25 4.72 12.68
C SER A 600 43.15 6.20 12.32
N LEU A 601 44.13 6.65 11.52
CA LEU A 601 44.15 7.98 10.90
C LEU A 601 42.84 8.30 10.14
N HIS A 602 42.17 7.27 9.62
CA HIS A 602 40.92 7.40 8.86
C HIS A 602 39.73 7.75 9.74
N THR A 603 39.66 7.14 10.92
CA THR A 603 38.68 7.41 11.97
C THR A 603 38.86 8.83 12.51
N CYS A 604 40.10 9.21 12.83
CA CYS A 604 40.45 10.56 13.27
C CYS A 604 40.00 11.63 12.27
N HIS A 605 40.30 11.47 10.97
CA HIS A 605 39.82 12.39 9.94
C HIS A 605 38.29 12.42 9.81
N SER A 606 37.62 11.28 9.96
CA SER A 606 36.14 11.22 9.91
C SER A 606 35.51 11.95 11.09
N ILE A 607 36.13 11.88 12.28
CA ILE A 607 35.72 12.58 13.51
C ILE A 607 35.87 14.08 13.35
N ILE A 608 37.04 14.56 12.88
CA ILE A 608 37.26 15.99 12.63
C ILE A 608 36.18 16.52 11.69
N ASN A 609 35.95 15.85 10.54
CA ASN A 609 34.94 16.26 9.57
C ASN A 609 33.48 16.27 10.08
N LEU A 610 33.18 15.64 11.22
CA LEU A 610 31.86 15.69 11.87
C LEU A 610 31.76 16.84 12.88
N MET A 611 32.89 17.20 13.51
CA MET A 611 32.96 18.06 14.67
C MET A 611 33.47 19.48 14.37
N ASP A 612 34.25 19.65 13.32
CA ASP A 612 34.71 20.91 12.72
C ASP A 612 33.52 21.59 12.01
N VAL A 613 32.80 22.44 12.74
CA VAL A 613 31.60 23.13 12.26
C VAL A 613 31.98 24.44 11.56
N ASP A 614 33.11 25.04 11.91
CA ASP A 614 33.61 26.29 11.35
C ASP A 614 34.47 26.14 10.08
N ASN A 615 34.82 24.90 9.72
CA ASN A 615 35.68 24.51 8.58
C ASN A 615 37.13 25.01 8.71
N THR A 616 37.64 25.16 9.94
CA THR A 616 39.03 25.55 10.19
C THR A 616 40.03 24.43 9.90
N GLY A 617 39.58 23.18 9.78
CA GLY A 617 40.44 21.99 9.69
C GLY A 617 41.09 21.63 11.03
N MET A 618 40.48 22.08 12.14
CA MET A 618 40.93 21.93 13.53
C MET A 618 39.72 21.60 14.42
N LEU A 619 39.93 21.50 15.75
CA LEU A 619 38.83 21.42 16.72
C LEU A 619 39.06 22.45 17.82
N GLU A 620 38.12 23.38 18.00
CA GLU A 620 38.11 24.29 19.13
C GLU A 620 37.63 23.60 20.42
N PHE A 621 37.85 24.20 21.59
CA PHE A 621 37.47 23.59 22.87
C PHE A 621 35.96 23.26 22.97
N GLN A 622 35.09 24.09 22.40
CA GLN A 622 33.64 23.84 22.42
C GLN A 622 33.25 22.63 21.55
N GLU A 623 33.90 22.48 20.39
CA GLU A 623 33.72 21.31 19.52
C GLU A 623 34.28 20.05 20.19
N PHE A 624 35.46 20.15 20.81
CA PHE A 624 36.06 19.07 21.60
C PHE A 624 35.18 18.65 22.78
N LYS A 625 34.51 19.59 23.47
CA LYS A 625 33.53 19.30 24.53
C LYS A 625 32.34 18.49 24.01
N VAL A 626 31.75 18.87 22.87
CA VAL A 626 30.64 18.13 22.26
C VAL A 626 31.10 16.75 21.74
N PHE A 627 32.31 16.67 21.18
CA PHE A 627 32.95 15.42 20.79
C PHE A 627 33.15 14.48 21.98
N TRP A 628 33.64 14.98 23.11
CA TRP A 628 33.87 14.20 24.33
C TRP A 628 32.61 13.52 24.83
N GLU A 629 31.50 14.27 24.91
CA GLU A 629 30.20 13.73 25.34
C GLU A 629 29.60 12.74 24.34
N LYS A 630 29.88 12.89 23.05
CA LYS A 630 29.54 11.89 22.02
C LYS A 630 30.40 10.63 22.16
N MET A 631 31.71 10.79 22.33
CA MET A 631 32.67 9.70 22.48
C MET A 631 32.37 8.86 23.72
N LYS A 632 32.08 9.48 24.88
CA LYS A 632 31.56 8.78 26.09
C LYS A 632 30.36 7.89 25.74
N LYS A 633 29.36 8.43 25.02
CA LYS A 633 28.13 7.71 24.64
C LYS A 633 28.42 6.55 23.67
N TRP A 634 29.27 6.75 22.67
CA TRP A 634 29.63 5.70 21.72
C TRP A 634 30.45 4.58 22.37
N ILE A 635 31.38 4.90 23.26
CA ILE A 635 32.12 3.91 24.07
C ILE A 635 31.17 3.11 24.96
N MET A 636 30.28 3.79 25.70
CA MET A 636 29.29 3.13 26.57
C MET A 636 28.33 2.24 25.78
N LEU A 637 27.93 2.64 24.57
CA LEU A 637 27.14 1.82 23.67
C LEU A 637 27.92 0.57 23.23
N PHE A 638 29.14 0.73 22.73
CA PHE A 638 29.99 -0.41 22.34
C PHE A 638 30.16 -1.42 23.48
N LEU A 639 30.57 -0.96 24.66
CA LEU A 639 30.77 -1.80 25.85
C LEU A 639 29.47 -2.43 26.39
N SER A 640 28.30 -1.87 26.07
CA SER A 640 27.01 -2.48 26.43
C SER A 640 26.60 -3.64 25.52
N PHE A 641 27.23 -3.76 24.34
CA PHE A 641 26.98 -4.84 23.37
C PHE A 641 28.16 -5.81 23.21
N ASP A 642 29.41 -5.39 23.52
CA ASP A 642 30.58 -6.26 23.72
C ASP A 642 30.45 -7.05 25.05
N THR A 643 29.47 -7.94 25.11
CA THR A 643 29.10 -8.66 26.35
C THR A 643 30.11 -9.72 26.76
N ASP A 644 30.89 -10.25 25.81
CA ASP A 644 31.96 -11.21 26.06
C ASP A 644 33.32 -10.54 26.34
N ARG A 645 33.41 -9.20 26.20
CA ARG A 645 34.62 -8.38 26.36
C ARG A 645 35.74 -8.80 25.41
N SER A 646 35.36 -9.20 24.20
CA SER A 646 36.29 -9.54 23.12
C SER A 646 37.00 -8.33 22.52
N GLY A 647 36.50 -7.11 22.77
CA GLY A 647 36.95 -5.89 22.09
C GLY A 647 36.42 -5.79 20.65
N LYS A 648 35.48 -6.67 20.28
CA LYS A 648 34.80 -6.72 19.00
C LYS A 648 33.29 -6.83 19.20
N MET A 649 32.55 -6.56 18.14
CA MET A 649 31.09 -6.61 18.11
C MET A 649 30.65 -7.25 16.80
N SER A 650 29.76 -8.25 16.85
CA SER A 650 29.25 -8.87 15.63
C SER A 650 28.41 -7.90 14.78
N SER A 651 28.31 -8.17 13.48
CA SER A 651 27.42 -7.42 12.58
C SER A 651 25.94 -7.43 13.00
N TYR A 652 25.51 -8.38 13.85
CA TYR A 652 24.18 -8.41 14.45
C TYR A 652 24.05 -7.44 15.62
N GLU A 653 25.05 -7.40 16.51
CA GLU A 653 25.10 -6.47 17.64
C GLU A 653 25.26 -5.02 17.16
N LEU A 654 26.04 -4.78 16.09
CA LEU A 654 26.14 -3.46 15.47
C LEU A 654 24.77 -2.88 15.09
N ARG A 655 23.84 -3.71 14.57
CA ARG A 655 22.47 -3.26 14.24
C ARG A 655 21.71 -2.77 15.48
N ILE A 656 21.94 -3.42 16.62
CA ILE A 656 21.32 -3.06 17.90
C ILE A 656 22.01 -1.80 18.47
N ALA A 657 23.34 -1.71 18.39
CA ALA A 657 24.12 -0.55 18.81
C ALA A 657 23.78 0.71 18.00
N LEU A 658 23.65 0.62 16.67
CA LEU A 658 23.22 1.73 15.81
C LEU A 658 21.78 2.16 16.14
N LYS A 659 20.86 1.22 16.39
CA LYS A 659 19.50 1.52 16.83
C LYS A 659 19.48 2.21 18.21
N ALA A 660 20.32 1.77 19.14
CA ALA A 660 20.48 2.38 20.46
C ALA A 660 21.16 3.77 20.40
N ALA A 661 22.01 4.02 19.39
CA ALA A 661 22.54 5.33 19.06
C ALA A 661 21.53 6.27 18.37
N GLY A 662 20.28 5.85 18.16
CA GLY A 662 19.24 6.63 17.49
C GLY A 662 19.29 6.63 15.96
N MET A 663 20.16 5.80 15.35
CA MET A 663 20.29 5.68 13.90
C MET A 663 19.40 4.56 13.36
N HIS A 664 18.25 4.96 12.83
CA HIS A 664 17.30 4.05 12.20
C HIS A 664 17.60 3.91 10.70
N LEU A 665 18.14 2.76 10.31
CA LEU A 665 18.54 2.43 8.95
C LEU A 665 17.67 1.30 8.39
N ASN A 666 17.43 1.31 7.07
CA ASN A 666 16.74 0.22 6.39
C ASN A 666 17.66 -1.01 6.24
N ASN A 667 17.09 -2.15 5.87
CA ASN A 667 17.85 -3.40 5.78
C ASN A 667 18.97 -3.35 4.74
N ASP A 668 18.79 -2.61 3.63
CA ASP A 668 19.79 -2.48 2.57
C ASP A 668 21.03 -1.73 3.06
N LEU A 669 20.85 -0.60 3.76
CA LEU A 669 21.95 0.13 4.39
C LEU A 669 22.62 -0.71 5.48
N LEU A 670 21.86 -1.47 6.28
CA LEU A 670 22.42 -2.37 7.30
C LEU A 670 23.18 -3.58 6.70
N GLN A 671 22.86 -4.00 5.47
CA GLN A 671 23.66 -4.99 4.74
C GLN A 671 24.94 -4.36 4.19
N LEU A 672 24.86 -3.18 3.57
CA LEU A 672 26.02 -2.45 3.06
C LEU A 672 27.02 -2.10 4.17
N ILE A 673 26.54 -1.74 5.36
CA ILE A 673 27.38 -1.51 6.55
C ILE A 673 28.09 -2.80 6.99
N GLY A 674 27.37 -3.92 7.09
CA GLY A 674 27.97 -5.21 7.43
C GLY A 674 29.03 -5.65 6.43
N LEU A 675 28.78 -5.45 5.12
CA LEU A 675 29.75 -5.73 4.05
C LEU A 675 30.95 -4.79 4.03
N ARG A 676 30.86 -3.60 4.66
CA ARG A 676 31.88 -2.56 4.59
C ARG A 676 32.80 -2.49 5.81
N PHE A 677 32.27 -2.79 7.00
CA PHE A 677 32.95 -2.58 8.28
C PHE A 677 33.16 -3.85 9.10
N ALA A 678 32.63 -5.00 8.67
CA ALA A 678 32.88 -6.27 9.34
C ALA A 678 34.02 -7.04 8.67
N ASP A 679 34.82 -7.74 9.48
CA ASP A 679 35.92 -8.57 9.04
C ASP A 679 35.44 -9.90 8.40
N GLY A 680 36.38 -10.76 8.01
CA GLY A 680 36.09 -12.05 7.38
C GLY A 680 35.33 -13.06 8.25
N LYS A 681 35.03 -12.74 9.52
CA LYS A 681 34.19 -13.51 10.45
C LYS A 681 32.86 -12.81 10.75
N TYR A 682 32.61 -11.65 10.16
CA TYR A 682 31.51 -10.73 10.44
C TYR A 682 31.59 -10.03 11.81
N ASP A 683 32.80 -9.93 12.37
CA ASP A 683 33.09 -9.16 13.59
C ASP A 683 33.62 -7.76 13.22
N ILE A 684 33.28 -6.75 14.02
CA ILE A 684 33.65 -5.35 13.81
C ILE A 684 34.41 -4.90 15.06
N ASP A 685 35.60 -4.33 14.90
CA ASP A 685 36.35 -3.77 16.02
C ASP A 685 35.85 -2.37 16.40
N PHE A 686 36.43 -1.80 17.46
CA PHE A 686 36.05 -0.48 17.95
C PHE A 686 36.35 0.66 16.96
N ASP A 687 37.38 0.55 16.11
CA ASP A 687 37.78 1.60 15.17
C ASP A 687 36.85 1.65 13.95
N ASP A 688 36.51 0.48 13.41
CA ASP A 688 35.51 0.36 12.33
C ASP A 688 34.09 0.70 12.81
N TYR A 689 33.73 0.33 14.05
CA TYR A 689 32.49 0.78 14.70
C TYR A 689 32.41 2.31 14.79
N LEU A 690 33.46 2.94 15.32
CA LEU A 690 33.51 4.38 15.53
C LEU A 690 33.47 5.12 14.17
N THR A 691 34.20 4.62 13.18
CA THR A 691 34.15 5.12 11.79
C THR A 691 32.76 5.02 11.19
N CYS A 692 32.07 3.89 11.39
CA CYS A 692 30.71 3.68 10.89
C CYS A 692 29.73 4.70 11.50
N ILE A 693 29.70 4.84 12.83
CA ILE A 693 28.82 5.78 13.54
C ILE A 693 29.06 7.23 13.11
N VAL A 694 30.32 7.66 13.11
CA VAL A 694 30.69 9.05 12.81
C VAL A 694 30.30 9.43 11.37
N ARG A 695 30.46 8.50 10.43
CA ARG A 695 30.07 8.72 9.03
C ARG A 695 28.57 8.79 8.84
N LEU A 696 27.83 7.88 9.46
CA LEU A 696 26.37 7.91 9.41
C LEU A 696 25.84 9.21 10.00
N GLU A 697 26.35 9.67 11.14
CA GLU A 697 25.93 10.94 11.72
C GLU A 697 26.27 12.12 10.81
N ASN A 698 27.43 12.14 10.15
CA ASN A 698 27.80 13.20 9.20
C ASN A 698 26.91 13.20 7.94
N MET A 699 26.54 12.03 7.43
CA MET A 699 25.57 11.90 6.34
C MET A 699 24.18 12.41 6.76
N PHE A 700 23.72 12.05 7.96
CA PHE A 700 22.44 12.53 8.50
C PHE A 700 22.44 14.04 8.77
N SER A 701 23.52 14.60 9.32
CA SER A 701 23.62 16.05 9.58
C SER A 701 23.66 16.84 8.28
N THR A 702 24.39 16.36 7.27
CA THR A 702 24.44 16.96 5.92
C THR A 702 23.08 16.90 5.22
N LEU A 703 22.36 15.77 5.31
CA LEU A 703 21.00 15.65 4.76
C LEU A 703 20.00 16.57 5.47
N LYS A 704 20.12 16.75 6.79
CA LYS A 704 19.29 17.69 7.57
C LYS A 704 19.61 19.16 7.27
N ARG A 705 20.83 19.50 6.84
CA ARG A 705 21.22 20.86 6.40
C ARG A 705 20.81 21.19 4.94
N ARG A 706 20.35 20.20 4.16
CA ARG A 706 19.90 20.36 2.76
C ARG A 706 18.38 20.27 2.58
N ARG A 707 17.64 20.01 3.66
CA ARG A 707 16.18 20.15 3.75
C ARG A 707 15.85 21.42 4.50
#